data_AF-A0A439CRZ0-F1
#
_entry.id   AF-A0A439CRZ0-F1
#
_cell.length_a   1.000
_cell.length_b   1.000
_cell.length_c   1.000
_cell.angle_alpha   90.00
_cell.angle_beta   90.00
_cell.angle_gamma   90.00
#
_symmetry.space_group_name_H-M   'P 1'
#
loop_
_entity.id
_entity.type
_entity.pdbx_description
1 polymer ?
#
loop_
_entity_poly.entity_id
_entity_poly.type
_entity_poly.pdbx_seq_one_letter_code
_entity_poly.pdbx_strand_id
1 'polypeptide(L)'
;MTPSIARVLDPNDFPNLNALYLVGEAVSPFVRDRWTKTVETYNMYGPTEGTCGATTKKLEYGRPITLGRSNPSIRIYVLSAEGQLVPPGVIGDIYLAGVQVSLGYQNMPHQTDTVFVQDTVYTLDEERMYRTGDRGYWCENGELQFCGRTDRQIKLRGYRVDLDDLEERIRNAICDCTDVMVVCVKEQIIAYMQPESLAIKLIETSLAHALPFYALPRRIIRVSDFPRTRAGKLDYQALQQSSVANQEPALAQGNAKLSRQVAEVWKEILHLSDGITTDSKFLELGGNSLLQLQMADRLSVVLGRKIPFLSSPTLGSLVETLDDPASDVEALATSTSVNYRDAVTQLEQHWCKNYCFRGGSSSFTVSAGFRLGPDVVIPRLVEAWNVVLGRHDVLRCRFKATPEGLVKKTFSEHSPKVEELKHLDLRREIHRPFDLEKDTLIRSLETMLDEASCSYQGKPLSPLAHCRGFKREYPQEDIEFWRRYLRDIQRPVYSIGAWMPRKSWDGTSSVYRLPTHINRTLACFATAKGLTPHQILLAAVSLALSYKSDNLDINCSQYGSSILTRTIVKDLLTVVRDSSQLALSHALPWFMILDALGLASTVPDAPLLDAVVSYQDGFGNLGMTGVGAQTLLTWTEGAKFKLMAEFIKANDDCLLLRLEWANECFDEQSIGVLADLIKISLETILEGESYQQVAERLSWTRDEGAREGLPGDQDALFGANLRCI
;
A
#
# COMPACT_ATOMS: atom_id res chain seq x y z
N MET A 1 -15.59 -15.22 -16.14
CA MET A 1 -15.13 -14.00 -15.42
C MET A 1 -16.21 -13.57 -14.44
N THR A 2 -15.88 -12.95 -13.31
CA THR A 2 -16.91 -12.38 -12.41
C THR A 2 -17.37 -11.01 -12.92
N PRO A 3 -18.66 -10.65 -12.75
CA PRO A 3 -19.17 -9.30 -13.03
C PRO A 3 -18.38 -8.17 -12.38
N SER A 4 -17.83 -8.37 -11.17
CA SER A 4 -16.97 -7.38 -10.50
C SER A 4 -15.68 -7.06 -11.28
N ILE A 5 -14.99 -8.06 -11.83
CA ILE A 5 -13.81 -7.83 -12.68
C ILE A 5 -14.22 -7.23 -14.04
N ALA A 6 -15.31 -7.71 -14.62
CA ALA A 6 -15.85 -7.15 -15.86
C ALA A 6 -16.30 -5.67 -15.70
N ARG A 7 -16.59 -5.20 -14.48
CA ARG A 7 -16.99 -3.81 -14.20
C ARG A 7 -15.82 -2.82 -14.41
N VAL A 8 -14.59 -3.23 -14.09
CA VAL A 8 -13.40 -2.34 -14.08
C VAL A 8 -12.55 -2.39 -15.35
N LEU A 9 -12.76 -3.40 -16.20
CA LEU A 9 -12.08 -3.54 -17.49
C LEU A 9 -12.79 -2.73 -18.60
N ASP A 10 -12.06 -2.33 -19.65
CA ASP A 10 -12.64 -1.75 -20.86
C ASP A 10 -12.75 -2.77 -22.00
N PRO A 11 -13.95 -3.01 -22.56
CA PRO A 11 -14.11 -3.94 -23.67
C PRO A 11 -13.27 -3.60 -24.91
N ASN A 12 -12.93 -2.31 -25.12
CA ASN A 12 -12.14 -1.88 -26.28
C ASN A 12 -10.68 -2.32 -26.21
N ASP A 13 -10.16 -2.64 -25.01
CA ASP A 13 -8.81 -3.18 -24.84
C ASP A 13 -8.69 -4.66 -25.29
N PHE A 14 -9.82 -5.32 -25.59
CA PHE A 14 -9.89 -6.74 -25.96
C PHE A 14 -10.52 -6.97 -27.35
N PRO A 15 -9.98 -6.39 -28.44
CA PRO A 15 -10.60 -6.44 -29.77
C PRO A 15 -10.71 -7.84 -30.39
N ASN A 16 -9.96 -8.82 -29.88
CA ASN A 16 -9.97 -10.22 -30.32
C ASN A 16 -10.84 -11.13 -29.43
N LEU A 17 -11.60 -10.58 -28.47
CA LEU A 17 -12.46 -11.36 -27.58
C LEU A 17 -13.84 -11.58 -28.20
N ASN A 18 -14.08 -12.79 -28.71
CA ASN A 18 -15.35 -13.10 -29.39
C ASN A 18 -16.53 -13.27 -28.41
N ALA A 19 -16.29 -13.84 -27.23
CA ALA A 19 -17.34 -14.12 -26.25
C ALA A 19 -16.85 -13.95 -24.80
N LEU A 20 -17.73 -13.44 -23.94
CA LEU A 20 -17.49 -13.25 -22.50
C LEU A 20 -18.54 -13.97 -21.67
N TYR A 21 -18.11 -14.95 -20.88
CA TYR A 21 -18.97 -15.63 -19.90
C TYR A 21 -18.81 -14.97 -18.52
N LEU A 22 -19.88 -14.31 -18.08
CA LEU A 22 -20.06 -13.75 -16.75
C LEU A 22 -20.66 -14.83 -15.84
N VAL A 23 -20.00 -15.11 -14.72
CA VAL A 23 -20.40 -16.20 -13.82
C VAL A 23 -20.15 -15.83 -12.36
N GLY A 24 -20.98 -16.39 -11.48
CA GLY A 24 -20.76 -16.38 -10.04
C GLY A 24 -21.41 -15.23 -9.27
N GLU A 25 -21.64 -14.06 -9.88
CA GLU A 25 -22.34 -12.93 -9.22
C GLU A 25 -23.54 -12.50 -10.08
N ALA A 26 -24.49 -11.78 -9.47
CA ALA A 26 -25.57 -11.17 -10.24
C ALA A 26 -25.00 -10.11 -11.20
N VAL A 27 -25.24 -10.28 -12.51
CA VAL A 27 -24.83 -9.30 -13.52
C VAL A 27 -25.67 -8.03 -13.35
N SER A 28 -25.02 -6.87 -13.23
CA SER A 28 -25.73 -5.59 -13.20
C SER A 28 -26.08 -5.11 -14.61
N PRO A 29 -27.15 -4.29 -14.77
CA PRO A 29 -27.48 -3.65 -16.05
C PRO A 29 -26.29 -2.90 -16.67
N PHE A 30 -25.46 -2.24 -15.84
CA PHE A 30 -24.25 -1.55 -16.29
C PHE A 30 -23.23 -2.50 -16.94
N VAL A 31 -22.93 -3.64 -16.30
CA VAL A 31 -21.96 -4.62 -16.86
C VAL A 31 -22.52 -5.25 -18.14
N ARG A 32 -23.81 -5.63 -18.14
CA ARG A 32 -24.52 -6.09 -19.35
C ARG A 32 -24.37 -5.08 -20.50
N ASP A 33 -24.74 -3.84 -20.27
CA ASP A 33 -24.81 -2.80 -21.31
C ASP A 33 -23.44 -2.30 -21.78
N ARG A 34 -22.39 -2.46 -20.97
CA ARG A 34 -21.00 -2.17 -21.35
C ARG A 34 -20.46 -3.23 -22.31
N TRP A 35 -20.62 -4.52 -21.99
CA TRP A 35 -19.99 -5.61 -22.75
C TRP A 35 -20.78 -6.09 -23.96
N THR A 36 -22.11 -6.11 -23.90
CA THR A 36 -22.97 -6.56 -25.02
C THR A 36 -22.89 -5.67 -26.27
N LYS A 37 -22.24 -4.50 -26.20
CA LYS A 37 -21.99 -3.61 -27.35
C LYS A 37 -20.86 -4.07 -28.26
N THR A 38 -19.92 -4.85 -27.75
CA THR A 38 -18.66 -5.19 -28.44
C THR A 38 -18.38 -6.69 -28.47
N VAL A 39 -18.85 -7.44 -27.47
CA VAL A 39 -18.53 -8.87 -27.29
C VAL A 39 -19.82 -9.67 -27.03
N GLU A 40 -19.92 -10.89 -27.57
CA GLU A 40 -21.03 -11.77 -27.23
C GLU A 40 -20.98 -12.13 -25.74
N THR A 41 -21.88 -11.54 -24.95
CA THR A 41 -21.85 -11.68 -23.49
C THR A 41 -22.89 -12.71 -23.04
N TYR A 42 -22.51 -13.59 -22.12
CA TYR A 42 -23.35 -14.66 -21.58
C TYR A 42 -23.38 -14.58 -20.05
N ASN A 43 -24.58 -14.68 -19.46
CA ASN A 43 -24.79 -14.90 -18.04
C ASN A 43 -24.84 -16.40 -17.78
N MET A 44 -23.93 -16.92 -16.96
CA MET A 44 -23.86 -18.32 -16.55
C MET A 44 -24.13 -18.42 -15.06
N TYR A 45 -25.01 -19.35 -14.68
CA TYR A 45 -25.29 -19.66 -13.27
C TYR A 45 -25.09 -21.14 -13.01
N GLY A 46 -24.46 -21.44 -11.88
CA GLY A 46 -24.23 -22.78 -11.37
C GLY A 46 -23.43 -22.71 -10.06
N PRO A 47 -23.84 -23.43 -9.00
CA PRO A 47 -23.01 -23.67 -7.84
C PRO A 47 -21.93 -24.71 -8.16
N THR A 48 -20.91 -24.83 -7.32
CA THR A 48 -19.81 -25.82 -7.49
C THR A 48 -20.36 -27.24 -7.48
N GLU A 49 -21.34 -27.47 -6.61
CA GLU A 49 -22.09 -28.71 -6.37
C GLU A 49 -22.96 -29.13 -7.56
N GLY A 50 -23.23 -28.21 -8.50
CA GLY A 50 -23.88 -28.46 -9.79
C GLY A 50 -22.92 -28.45 -10.97
N THR A 51 -21.61 -28.65 -10.74
CA THR A 51 -20.55 -28.73 -11.75
C THR A 51 -20.53 -27.53 -12.72
N CYS A 52 -20.16 -26.36 -12.18
CA CYS A 52 -19.88 -25.10 -12.89
C CYS A 52 -21.10 -24.36 -13.47
N GLY A 53 -21.90 -24.99 -14.34
CA GLY A 53 -22.88 -24.28 -15.17
C GLY A 53 -24.21 -25.02 -15.31
N ALA A 54 -25.18 -24.68 -14.46
CA ALA A 54 -26.55 -25.16 -14.53
C ALA A 54 -27.36 -24.50 -15.66
N THR A 55 -27.10 -23.21 -15.94
CA THR A 55 -27.75 -22.43 -17.00
C THR A 55 -26.74 -21.56 -17.74
N THR A 56 -27.03 -21.24 -19.00
CA THR A 56 -26.27 -20.26 -19.80
C THR A 56 -27.23 -19.43 -20.65
N LYS A 57 -27.29 -18.11 -20.41
CA LYS A 57 -28.15 -17.15 -21.10
C LYS A 57 -27.33 -16.14 -21.88
N LYS A 58 -27.54 -16.02 -23.19
CA LYS A 58 -27.02 -14.87 -23.95
C LYS A 58 -27.65 -13.58 -23.45
N LEU A 59 -26.82 -12.60 -23.12
CA LEU A 59 -27.24 -11.27 -22.69
C LEU A 59 -27.38 -10.35 -23.92
N GLU A 60 -28.34 -9.44 -23.84
CA GLU A 60 -28.64 -8.44 -24.86
C GLU A 60 -28.73 -7.05 -24.23
N TYR A 61 -28.27 -6.02 -24.94
CA TYR A 61 -28.30 -4.64 -24.50
C TYR A 61 -29.74 -4.22 -24.10
N GLY A 62 -29.89 -3.62 -22.91
CA GLY A 62 -31.18 -3.15 -22.41
C GLY A 62 -32.21 -4.24 -22.02
N ARG A 63 -31.93 -5.55 -22.22
CA ARG A 63 -32.89 -6.63 -21.91
C ARG A 63 -32.81 -7.12 -20.46
N PRO A 64 -33.92 -7.62 -19.87
CA PRO A 64 -33.92 -8.20 -18.53
C PRO A 64 -32.84 -9.28 -18.33
N ILE A 65 -32.27 -9.33 -17.13
CA ILE A 65 -31.22 -10.27 -16.76
C ILE A 65 -31.85 -11.44 -16.01
N THR A 66 -32.10 -12.53 -16.74
CA THR A 66 -32.53 -13.83 -16.20
C THR A 66 -31.33 -14.78 -16.08
N LEU A 67 -31.51 -15.91 -15.40
CA LEU A 67 -30.55 -17.02 -15.43
C LEU A 67 -30.68 -17.85 -16.73
N GLY A 68 -31.78 -17.69 -17.47
CA GLY A 68 -32.06 -18.42 -18.71
C GLY A 68 -32.69 -19.78 -18.47
N ARG A 69 -32.48 -20.71 -19.41
CA ARG A 69 -33.02 -22.08 -19.37
C ARG A 69 -31.98 -23.06 -18.84
N SER A 70 -32.44 -24.21 -18.35
CA SER A 70 -31.57 -25.31 -17.93
C SER A 70 -30.68 -25.79 -19.08
N ASN A 71 -29.43 -26.14 -18.78
CA ASN A 71 -28.54 -26.80 -19.74
C ASN A 71 -28.98 -28.27 -19.98
N PRO A 72 -28.64 -28.90 -21.13
CA PRO A 72 -29.21 -30.20 -21.52
C PRO A 72 -28.96 -31.40 -20.58
N SER A 73 -28.01 -31.31 -19.65
CA SER A 73 -27.59 -32.40 -18.75
C SER A 73 -27.95 -32.17 -17.28
N ILE A 74 -28.77 -31.17 -16.98
CA ILE A 74 -29.19 -30.83 -15.62
C ILE A 74 -30.68 -30.47 -15.61
N ARG A 75 -31.37 -30.86 -14.53
CA ARG A 75 -32.76 -30.51 -14.25
C ARG A 75 -32.75 -29.46 -13.15
N ILE A 76 -33.61 -28.46 -13.27
CA ILE A 76 -33.75 -27.41 -12.26
C ILE A 76 -35.21 -27.40 -11.81
N TYR A 77 -35.42 -27.58 -10.52
CA TYR A 77 -36.73 -27.46 -9.90
C TYR A 77 -36.82 -26.17 -9.10
N VAL A 78 -38.01 -25.60 -9.04
CA VAL A 78 -38.36 -24.54 -8.07
C VAL A 78 -39.42 -25.14 -7.16
N LEU A 79 -39.08 -25.31 -5.88
CA LEU A 79 -39.91 -26.02 -4.90
C LEU A 79 -40.41 -25.10 -3.79
N SER A 80 -41.58 -25.43 -3.23
CA SER A 80 -42.11 -24.82 -2.01
C SER A 80 -41.36 -25.32 -0.76
N ALA A 81 -41.68 -24.76 0.41
CA ALA A 81 -41.09 -25.21 1.68
C ALA A 81 -41.46 -26.67 2.02
N GLU A 82 -42.57 -27.16 1.46
CA GLU A 82 -43.08 -28.53 1.56
C GLU A 82 -42.53 -29.46 0.47
N GLY A 83 -41.53 -29.01 -0.30
CA GLY A 83 -40.88 -29.80 -1.35
C GLY A 83 -41.73 -30.03 -2.61
N GLN A 84 -42.79 -29.24 -2.82
CA GLN A 84 -43.69 -29.39 -3.97
C GLN A 84 -43.31 -28.43 -5.11
N LEU A 85 -43.48 -28.83 -6.37
CA LEU A 85 -43.29 -27.95 -7.52
C LEU A 85 -44.24 -26.74 -7.45
N VAL A 86 -43.69 -25.53 -7.64
CA VAL A 86 -44.50 -24.30 -7.74
C VAL A 86 -44.75 -23.91 -9.20
N PRO A 87 -45.91 -23.30 -9.52
CA PRO A 87 -46.19 -22.84 -10.87
C PRO A 87 -45.33 -21.62 -11.27
N PRO A 88 -45.21 -21.30 -12.58
CA PRO A 88 -44.56 -20.09 -13.06
C PRO A 88 -45.05 -18.82 -12.35
N GLY A 89 -44.12 -17.89 -12.09
CA GLY A 89 -44.36 -16.66 -11.33
C GLY A 89 -44.32 -16.80 -9.79
N VAL A 90 -44.36 -18.02 -9.23
CA VAL A 90 -44.28 -18.24 -7.77
C VAL A 90 -42.84 -18.46 -7.32
N ILE A 91 -42.40 -17.71 -6.30
CA ILE A 91 -41.03 -17.78 -5.78
C ILE A 91 -40.87 -18.99 -4.84
N GLY A 92 -40.04 -19.94 -5.25
CA GLY A 92 -39.60 -21.08 -4.43
C GLY A 92 -38.08 -21.15 -4.28
N ASP A 93 -37.62 -22.26 -3.70
CA ASP A 93 -36.20 -22.60 -3.56
C ASP A 93 -35.72 -23.35 -4.82
N ILE A 94 -34.52 -23.00 -5.30
CA ILE A 94 -33.92 -23.61 -6.49
C ILE A 94 -33.19 -24.90 -6.10
N TYR A 95 -33.54 -25.99 -6.76
CA TYR A 95 -32.88 -27.30 -6.64
C TYR A 95 -32.29 -27.73 -7.98
N LEU A 96 -31.17 -28.43 -7.95
CA LEU A 96 -30.51 -29.02 -9.13
C LEU A 96 -30.56 -30.54 -9.03
N ALA A 97 -30.89 -31.22 -10.12
CA ALA A 97 -30.83 -32.68 -10.27
C ALA A 97 -30.18 -33.05 -11.61
N GLY A 98 -29.81 -34.31 -11.83
CA GLY A 98 -29.07 -34.73 -13.01
C GLY A 98 -27.61 -35.08 -12.74
N VAL A 99 -26.95 -35.64 -13.76
CA VAL A 99 -25.55 -36.11 -13.73
C VAL A 99 -24.50 -35.04 -13.37
N GLN A 100 -24.87 -33.76 -13.36
CA GLN A 100 -24.01 -32.65 -12.94
C GLN A 100 -23.99 -32.39 -11.42
N VAL A 101 -24.90 -33.00 -10.65
CA VAL A 101 -24.90 -32.92 -9.19
C VAL A 101 -23.75 -33.75 -8.63
N SER A 102 -22.94 -33.15 -7.74
CA SER A 102 -21.77 -33.80 -7.16
C SER A 102 -22.13 -34.88 -6.13
N LEU A 103 -21.15 -35.70 -5.75
CA LEU A 103 -21.30 -36.73 -4.72
C LEU A 103 -21.51 -36.17 -3.30
N GLY A 104 -21.27 -34.87 -3.08
CA GLY A 104 -21.33 -34.24 -1.76
C GLY A 104 -20.04 -33.52 -1.37
N TYR A 105 -19.91 -33.23 -0.08
CA TYR A 105 -18.77 -32.56 0.53
C TYR A 105 -17.77 -33.58 1.11
N GLN A 106 -16.50 -33.45 0.74
CA GLN A 106 -15.45 -34.36 1.19
C GLN A 106 -15.28 -34.31 2.73
N ASN A 107 -15.30 -35.48 3.37
CA ASN A 107 -15.21 -35.66 4.83
C ASN A 107 -16.34 -34.96 5.63
N MET A 108 -17.45 -34.60 4.98
CA MET A 108 -18.55 -33.82 5.56
C MET A 108 -19.91 -34.51 5.29
N PRO A 109 -20.14 -35.75 5.79
CA PRO A 109 -21.35 -36.52 5.47
C PRO A 109 -22.63 -35.84 5.99
N HIS A 110 -22.64 -35.38 7.25
CA HIS A 110 -23.83 -34.73 7.82
C HIS A 110 -24.23 -33.46 7.04
N GLN A 111 -23.27 -32.63 6.61
CA GLN A 111 -23.55 -31.44 5.80
C GLN A 111 -23.91 -31.79 4.36
N THR A 112 -23.45 -32.93 3.85
CA THR A 112 -23.88 -33.47 2.56
C THR A 112 -25.35 -33.85 2.63
N ASP A 113 -25.76 -34.64 3.62
CA ASP A 113 -27.12 -35.17 3.73
C ASP A 113 -28.19 -34.07 3.99
N THR A 114 -27.79 -32.90 4.51
CA THR A 114 -28.71 -31.75 4.69
C THR A 114 -29.03 -30.99 3.41
N VAL A 115 -28.21 -31.10 2.34
CA VAL A 115 -28.41 -30.34 1.08
C VAL A 115 -28.43 -31.20 -0.18
N PHE A 116 -27.86 -32.40 -0.17
CA PHE A 116 -27.96 -33.41 -1.23
C PHE A 116 -29.03 -34.43 -0.85
N VAL A 117 -30.29 -34.10 -1.15
CA VAL A 117 -31.48 -34.86 -0.73
C VAL A 117 -32.02 -35.73 -1.87
N GLN A 118 -32.86 -36.72 -1.58
CA GLN A 118 -33.49 -37.57 -2.61
C GLN A 118 -34.29 -36.73 -3.63
N ASP A 119 -34.18 -37.01 -4.95
CA ASP A 119 -35.09 -36.41 -5.94
C ASP A 119 -36.49 -37.03 -5.80
N THR A 120 -37.42 -36.27 -5.20
CA THR A 120 -38.82 -36.66 -4.99
C THR A 120 -39.74 -36.32 -6.18
N VAL A 121 -39.21 -35.70 -7.23
CA VAL A 121 -39.98 -35.17 -8.37
C VAL A 121 -39.92 -36.10 -9.58
N TYR A 122 -38.72 -36.58 -9.92
CA TYR A 122 -38.49 -37.45 -11.08
C TYR A 122 -37.97 -38.86 -10.71
N THR A 123 -37.71 -39.10 -9.42
CA THR A 123 -37.47 -40.42 -8.79
C THR A 123 -36.78 -41.46 -9.69
N LEU A 124 -35.50 -41.25 -9.96
CA LEU A 124 -34.60 -42.28 -10.49
C LEU A 124 -33.80 -42.89 -9.33
N ASP A 125 -33.51 -44.19 -9.43
CA ASP A 125 -32.76 -44.91 -8.40
C ASP A 125 -31.40 -44.24 -8.15
N GLU A 126 -31.07 -44.07 -6.86
CA GLU A 126 -29.84 -43.44 -6.34
C GLU A 126 -29.61 -41.95 -6.73
N GLU A 127 -30.50 -41.31 -7.50
CA GLU A 127 -30.34 -39.91 -7.89
C GLU A 127 -30.78 -38.92 -6.79
N ARG A 128 -29.89 -37.97 -6.48
CA ARG A 128 -30.11 -36.91 -5.50
C ARG A 128 -30.20 -35.53 -6.16
N MET A 129 -30.99 -34.65 -5.55
CA MET A 129 -31.06 -33.24 -5.87
C MET A 129 -30.32 -32.38 -4.84
N TYR A 130 -29.58 -31.39 -5.32
CA TYR A 130 -28.85 -30.41 -4.50
C TYR A 130 -29.69 -29.16 -4.26
N ARG A 131 -29.91 -28.79 -2.99
CA ARG A 131 -30.54 -27.55 -2.55
C ARG A 131 -29.53 -26.40 -2.60
N THR A 132 -29.72 -25.44 -3.50
CA THR A 132 -28.72 -24.39 -3.79
C THR A 132 -28.61 -23.27 -2.74
N GLY A 133 -29.63 -23.12 -1.88
CA GLY A 133 -29.83 -21.93 -1.06
C GLY A 133 -30.23 -20.68 -1.86
N ASP A 134 -30.43 -20.77 -3.16
CA ASP A 134 -30.93 -19.69 -4.01
C ASP A 134 -32.46 -19.77 -4.15
N ARG A 135 -33.11 -18.62 -4.30
CA ARG A 135 -34.55 -18.49 -4.58
C ARG A 135 -34.79 -17.96 -5.99
N GLY A 136 -35.88 -18.40 -6.60
CA GLY A 136 -36.29 -17.94 -7.92
C GLY A 136 -37.68 -18.38 -8.30
N TYR A 137 -38.06 -18.06 -9.54
CA TYR A 137 -39.30 -18.53 -10.16
C TYR A 137 -39.10 -18.72 -11.67
N TRP A 138 -39.92 -19.58 -12.27
CA TRP A 138 -39.99 -19.70 -13.72
C TRP A 138 -40.83 -18.57 -14.30
N CYS A 139 -40.27 -17.80 -15.23
CA CYS A 139 -40.99 -16.86 -16.07
C CYS A 139 -41.85 -17.61 -17.10
N GLU A 140 -42.90 -16.96 -17.62
CA GLU A 140 -43.80 -17.55 -18.64
C GLU A 140 -43.06 -17.97 -19.93
N ASN A 141 -41.94 -17.32 -20.25
CA ASN A 141 -41.06 -17.67 -21.38
C ASN A 141 -40.16 -18.90 -21.11
N GLY A 142 -40.30 -19.55 -19.95
CA GLY A 142 -39.51 -20.71 -19.53
C GLY A 142 -38.09 -20.38 -19.07
N GLU A 143 -37.77 -19.12 -18.77
CA GLU A 143 -36.49 -18.73 -18.17
C GLU A 143 -36.59 -18.63 -16.64
N LEU A 144 -35.52 -18.96 -15.94
CA LEU A 144 -35.42 -18.88 -14.49
C LEU A 144 -35.03 -17.46 -14.06
N GLN A 145 -35.84 -16.83 -13.22
CA GLN A 145 -35.52 -15.56 -12.58
C GLN A 145 -34.91 -15.81 -11.19
N PHE A 146 -33.77 -15.17 -10.92
CA PHE A 146 -33.14 -15.16 -9.59
C PHE A 146 -33.78 -14.09 -8.70
N CYS A 147 -34.00 -14.42 -7.42
CA CYS A 147 -34.64 -13.56 -6.43
C CYS A 147 -33.82 -13.34 -5.14
N GLY A 148 -32.60 -13.88 -5.05
CA GLY A 148 -31.75 -13.81 -3.86
C GLY A 148 -31.50 -15.19 -3.23
N ARG A 149 -31.02 -15.21 -1.98
CA ARG A 149 -30.72 -16.44 -1.22
C ARG A 149 -31.65 -16.62 -0.02
N THR A 150 -31.83 -17.86 0.41
CA THR A 150 -32.49 -18.21 1.69
C THR A 150 -31.53 -18.09 2.86
N ASP A 151 -30.25 -18.42 2.65
CA ASP A 151 -29.18 -18.30 3.63
C ASP A 151 -28.48 -16.93 3.57
N ARG A 152 -27.57 -16.74 4.52
CA ARG A 152 -26.87 -15.47 4.75
C ARG A 152 -25.51 -15.41 4.07
N GLN A 153 -25.31 -16.20 3.00
CA GLN A 153 -24.11 -16.11 2.19
C GLN A 153 -24.19 -14.97 1.19
N ILE A 154 -23.15 -14.16 1.13
CA ILE A 154 -23.02 -13.02 0.22
C ILE A 154 -21.81 -13.18 -0.70
N LYS A 155 -21.73 -12.34 -1.73
CA LYS A 155 -20.49 -12.12 -2.48
C LYS A 155 -20.02 -10.69 -2.31
N LEU A 156 -18.78 -10.56 -1.89
CA LEU A 156 -18.15 -9.31 -1.47
C LEU A 156 -16.82 -9.18 -2.22
N ARG A 157 -16.77 -8.29 -3.22
CA ARG A 157 -15.57 -8.02 -4.03
C ARG A 157 -14.92 -9.29 -4.61
N GLY A 158 -15.73 -10.21 -5.13
CA GLY A 158 -15.28 -11.50 -5.67
C GLY A 158 -15.18 -12.66 -4.66
N TYR A 159 -15.16 -12.40 -3.35
CA TYR A 159 -15.11 -13.43 -2.31
C TYR A 159 -16.52 -13.90 -1.93
N ARG A 160 -16.73 -15.21 -1.76
CA ARG A 160 -17.93 -15.76 -1.12
C ARG A 160 -17.72 -15.68 0.40
N VAL A 161 -18.61 -14.99 1.10
CA VAL A 161 -18.55 -14.80 2.55
C VAL A 161 -19.84 -15.33 3.14
N ASP A 162 -19.75 -16.26 4.07
CA ASP A 162 -20.88 -16.67 4.90
C ASP A 162 -20.93 -15.75 6.12
N LEU A 163 -22.06 -15.04 6.29
CA LEU A 163 -22.19 -14.10 7.41
C LEU A 163 -22.36 -14.80 8.76
N ASP A 164 -22.78 -16.07 8.79
CA ASP A 164 -22.98 -16.82 10.02
C ASP A 164 -21.64 -17.37 10.55
N ASP A 165 -20.77 -17.88 9.66
CA ASP A 165 -19.36 -18.19 9.97
C ASP A 165 -18.58 -16.92 10.36
N LEU A 166 -18.85 -15.78 9.71
CA LEU A 166 -18.25 -14.50 10.07
C LEU A 166 -18.66 -14.02 11.47
N GLU A 167 -19.95 -14.16 11.82
CA GLU A 167 -20.44 -13.90 13.18
C GLU A 167 -19.79 -14.82 14.21
N GLU A 168 -19.67 -16.12 13.92
CA GLU A 168 -19.03 -17.07 14.83
C GLU A 168 -17.53 -16.78 15.01
N ARG A 169 -16.79 -16.44 13.95
CA ARG A 169 -15.40 -15.97 14.06
C ARG A 169 -15.27 -14.69 14.88
N ILE A 170 -16.16 -13.72 14.69
CA ILE A 170 -16.18 -12.49 15.49
C ILE A 170 -16.42 -12.81 16.97
N ARG A 171 -17.42 -13.66 17.27
CA ARG A 171 -17.75 -14.07 18.64
C ARG A 171 -16.57 -14.77 19.32
N ASN A 172 -15.88 -15.66 18.60
CA ASN A 172 -14.70 -16.37 19.10
C ASN A 172 -13.46 -15.45 19.26
N ALA A 173 -13.35 -14.39 18.46
CA ALA A 173 -12.26 -13.42 18.56
C ALA A 173 -12.44 -12.39 19.70
N ILE A 174 -13.69 -12.11 20.11
CA ILE A 174 -14.04 -11.10 21.11
C ILE A 174 -14.71 -11.78 22.31
N CYS A 175 -13.91 -12.21 23.30
CA CYS A 175 -14.39 -12.95 24.48
C CYS A 175 -15.52 -12.27 25.27
N ASP A 176 -15.55 -10.93 25.26
CA ASP A 176 -16.55 -10.13 25.98
C ASP A 176 -17.83 -9.89 25.17
N CYS A 177 -17.88 -10.32 23.91
CA CYS A 177 -19.02 -10.12 23.01
C CYS A 177 -20.09 -11.19 23.26
N THR A 178 -21.22 -10.79 23.85
CA THR A 178 -22.32 -11.72 24.16
C THR A 178 -23.11 -12.11 22.92
N ASP A 179 -23.39 -11.14 22.06
CA ASP A 179 -24.14 -11.32 20.81
C ASP A 179 -23.53 -10.45 19.70
N VAL A 180 -23.55 -10.99 18.48
CA VAL A 180 -23.06 -10.34 17.26
C VAL A 180 -24.04 -10.62 16.12
N MET A 181 -24.24 -9.61 15.27
CA MET A 181 -25.02 -9.72 14.04
C MET A 181 -24.32 -8.92 12.94
N VAL A 182 -23.97 -9.55 11.84
CA VAL A 182 -23.29 -8.92 10.70
C VAL A 182 -24.29 -8.69 9.58
N VAL A 183 -24.34 -7.46 9.06
CA VAL A 183 -25.13 -7.11 7.87
C VAL A 183 -24.22 -6.66 6.72
N CYS A 184 -24.67 -6.84 5.49
CA CYS A 184 -24.03 -6.26 4.32
C CYS A 184 -24.90 -5.20 3.64
N VAL A 185 -24.31 -4.02 3.39
CA VAL A 185 -24.96 -2.90 2.71
C VAL A 185 -23.99 -2.32 1.67
N LYS A 186 -24.40 -2.29 0.40
CA LYS A 186 -23.59 -1.77 -0.74
C LYS A 186 -22.14 -2.27 -0.76
N GLU A 187 -21.93 -3.60 -0.69
CA GLU A 187 -20.59 -4.22 -0.68
C GLU A 187 -19.70 -3.77 0.52
N GLN A 188 -20.32 -3.48 1.67
CA GLN A 188 -19.64 -3.20 2.94
C GLN A 188 -20.21 -4.07 4.08
N ILE A 189 -19.31 -4.68 4.87
CA ILE A 189 -19.65 -5.40 6.10
C ILE A 189 -19.83 -4.40 7.25
N ILE A 190 -20.92 -4.55 8.00
CA ILE A 190 -21.21 -3.81 9.24
C ILE A 190 -21.48 -4.85 10.33
N ALA A 191 -20.69 -4.85 11.40
CA ALA A 191 -20.88 -5.75 12.54
C ALA A 191 -21.58 -4.99 13.68
N TYR A 192 -22.75 -5.48 14.07
CA TYR A 192 -23.41 -5.06 15.30
C TYR A 192 -22.99 -5.97 16.45
N MET A 193 -22.71 -5.42 17.63
CA MET A 193 -22.14 -6.16 18.77
C MET A 193 -22.75 -5.72 20.11
N GLN A 194 -22.91 -6.66 21.04
CA GLN A 194 -23.37 -6.44 22.41
C GLN A 194 -22.33 -7.00 23.39
N PRO A 195 -22.08 -6.37 24.54
CA PRO A 195 -22.72 -5.15 25.07
C PRO A 195 -22.16 -3.83 24.51
N GLU A 196 -22.91 -2.73 24.72
CA GLU A 196 -22.50 -1.38 24.33
C GLU A 196 -21.17 -0.93 24.96
N SER A 197 -20.83 -1.48 26.13
CA SER A 197 -19.59 -1.24 26.87
C SER A 197 -18.33 -1.82 26.21
N LEU A 198 -18.43 -2.64 25.16
CA LEU A 198 -17.27 -3.22 24.46
C LEU A 198 -16.27 -2.14 23.99
N ALA A 199 -14.99 -2.34 24.28
CA ALA A 199 -13.94 -1.37 23.94
C ALA A 199 -13.46 -1.53 22.48
N ILE A 200 -13.92 -0.63 21.59
CA ILE A 200 -13.69 -0.67 20.13
C ILE A 200 -12.24 -1.00 19.72
N LYS A 201 -11.23 -0.41 20.40
CA LYS A 201 -9.81 -0.63 20.08
C LYS A 201 -9.33 -2.07 20.27
N LEU A 202 -9.94 -2.82 21.20
CA LEU A 202 -9.66 -4.25 21.38
C LEU A 202 -10.34 -5.05 20.25
N ILE A 203 -11.56 -4.66 19.86
CA ILE A 203 -12.31 -5.30 18.79
C ILE A 203 -11.55 -5.23 17.46
N GLU A 204 -11.14 -4.04 17.02
CA GLU A 204 -10.45 -3.86 15.73
C GLU A 204 -9.16 -4.68 15.64
N THR A 205 -8.39 -4.79 16.74
CA THR A 205 -7.14 -5.56 16.76
C THR A 205 -7.41 -7.07 16.70
N SER A 206 -8.33 -7.59 17.52
CA SER A 206 -8.67 -9.01 17.53
C SER A 206 -9.31 -9.48 16.22
N LEU A 207 -10.16 -8.65 15.60
CA LEU A 207 -10.75 -8.96 14.29
C LEU A 207 -9.71 -8.99 13.16
N ALA A 208 -8.73 -8.09 13.19
CA ALA A 208 -7.64 -8.07 12.20
C ALA A 208 -6.78 -9.36 12.22
N HIS A 209 -6.68 -10.04 13.36
CA HIS A 209 -6.01 -11.34 13.47
C HIS A 209 -6.93 -12.52 13.11
N ALA A 210 -8.22 -12.44 13.41
CA ALA A 210 -9.17 -13.55 13.24
C ALA A 210 -9.81 -13.64 11.84
N LEU A 211 -9.84 -12.54 11.08
CA LEU A 211 -10.57 -12.42 9.83
C LEU A 211 -9.66 -12.03 8.65
N PRO A 212 -9.91 -12.58 7.44
CA PRO A 212 -9.23 -12.11 6.23
C PRO A 212 -9.69 -10.69 5.86
N PHE A 213 -8.79 -9.90 5.24
CA PHE A 213 -8.98 -8.46 5.01
C PHE A 213 -10.31 -8.08 4.34
N TYR A 214 -10.82 -8.92 3.43
CA TYR A 214 -12.07 -8.66 2.71
C TYR A 214 -13.31 -8.81 3.59
N ALA A 215 -13.24 -9.61 4.66
CA ALA A 215 -14.35 -9.87 5.59
C ALA A 215 -14.33 -8.93 6.82
N LEU A 216 -13.32 -8.07 6.95
CA LEU A 216 -13.24 -7.10 8.05
C LEU A 216 -14.43 -6.13 8.01
N PRO A 217 -15.15 -5.93 9.13
CA PRO A 217 -16.21 -4.92 9.22
C PRO A 217 -15.68 -3.52 8.96
N ARG A 218 -16.27 -2.80 8.00
CA ARG A 218 -16.00 -1.38 7.76
C ARG A 218 -16.62 -0.47 8.82
N ARG A 219 -17.64 -0.96 9.53
CA ARG A 219 -18.26 -0.29 10.68
C ARG A 219 -18.55 -1.33 11.75
N ILE A 220 -18.31 -0.94 13.00
CA ILE A 220 -18.68 -1.71 14.20
C ILE A 220 -19.66 -0.84 14.98
N ILE A 221 -20.88 -1.35 15.19
CA ILE A 221 -21.96 -0.63 15.88
C ILE A 221 -22.26 -1.40 17.17
N ARG A 222 -21.93 -0.81 18.32
CA ARG A 222 -22.21 -1.43 19.61
C ARG A 222 -23.65 -1.08 20.03
N VAL A 223 -24.38 -2.05 20.56
CA VAL A 223 -25.79 -1.92 20.96
C VAL A 223 -26.01 -2.40 22.39
N SER A 224 -26.98 -1.80 23.07
CA SER A 224 -27.42 -2.22 24.40
C SER A 224 -28.33 -3.47 24.35
N ASP A 225 -29.18 -3.58 23.34
CA ASP A 225 -29.91 -4.80 22.95
C ASP A 225 -30.15 -4.81 21.43
N PHE A 226 -30.44 -5.98 20.89
CA PHE A 226 -30.74 -6.19 19.48
C PHE A 226 -32.26 -6.06 19.19
N PRO A 227 -32.66 -5.47 18.05
CA PRO A 227 -34.06 -5.53 17.62
C PRO A 227 -34.46 -6.99 17.40
N ARG A 228 -35.68 -7.34 17.80
CA ARG A 228 -36.23 -8.70 17.70
C ARG A 228 -37.55 -8.69 16.93
N THR A 229 -37.72 -9.69 16.08
CA THR A 229 -38.96 -10.02 15.39
C THR A 229 -40.06 -10.38 16.40
N ARG A 230 -41.33 -10.39 15.96
CA ARG A 230 -42.46 -10.87 16.79
C ARG A 230 -42.31 -12.32 17.31
N ALA A 231 -41.40 -13.11 16.72
CA ALA A 231 -41.07 -14.46 17.14
C ALA A 231 -39.85 -14.54 18.09
N GLY A 232 -39.35 -13.40 18.60
CA GLY A 232 -38.22 -13.32 19.54
C GLY A 232 -36.82 -13.47 18.93
N LYS A 233 -36.73 -13.87 17.65
CA LYS A 233 -35.47 -13.95 16.89
C LYS A 233 -34.94 -12.56 16.55
N LEU A 234 -33.62 -12.41 16.49
CA LEU A 234 -32.92 -11.18 16.07
C LEU A 234 -33.41 -10.70 14.69
N ASP A 235 -33.70 -9.41 14.55
CA ASP A 235 -34.27 -8.82 13.35
C ASP A 235 -33.18 -8.23 12.43
N TYR A 236 -32.65 -9.11 11.57
CA TYR A 236 -31.67 -8.74 10.54
C TYR A 236 -32.19 -7.65 9.60
N GLN A 237 -33.48 -7.67 9.23
CA GLN A 237 -34.02 -6.71 8.27
C GLN A 237 -34.11 -5.31 8.88
N ALA A 238 -34.50 -5.18 10.16
CA ALA A 238 -34.47 -3.91 10.88
C ALA A 238 -33.05 -3.33 10.98
N LEU A 239 -32.03 -4.18 11.20
CA LEU A 239 -30.63 -3.76 11.22
C LEU A 239 -30.12 -3.35 9.84
N GLN A 240 -30.46 -4.10 8.79
CA GLN A 240 -30.06 -3.76 7.42
C GLN A 240 -30.72 -2.46 6.94
N GLN A 241 -32.01 -2.24 7.27
CA GLN A 241 -32.73 -1.01 6.95
C GLN A 241 -32.21 0.20 7.75
N SER A 242 -31.96 0.04 9.05
CA SER A 242 -31.37 1.12 9.86
C SER A 242 -29.93 1.43 9.44
N SER A 243 -29.15 0.44 9.02
CA SER A 243 -27.84 0.66 8.37
C SER A 243 -27.96 1.49 7.09
N VAL A 244 -28.98 1.26 6.26
CA VAL A 244 -29.23 2.06 5.04
C VAL A 244 -29.69 3.48 5.36
N ALA A 245 -30.57 3.66 6.35
CA ALA A 245 -30.99 4.99 6.80
C ALA A 245 -29.82 5.79 7.41
N ASN A 246 -28.97 5.12 8.19
CA ASN A 246 -27.74 5.67 8.77
C ASN A 246 -26.55 5.71 7.77
N GLN A 247 -26.82 5.70 6.45
CA GLN A 247 -25.84 6.06 5.40
C GLN A 247 -25.94 7.53 4.96
N GLU A 248 -26.90 8.30 5.47
CA GLU A 248 -26.74 9.76 5.58
C GLU A 248 -26.42 10.14 7.03
N PRO A 249 -25.14 10.07 7.47
CA PRO A 249 -24.68 11.07 8.42
C PRO A 249 -24.85 12.43 7.73
N ALA A 250 -25.70 13.28 8.29
CA ALA A 250 -25.84 14.64 7.80
C ALA A 250 -24.44 15.27 7.73
N LEU A 251 -24.08 15.82 6.56
CA LEU A 251 -22.93 16.73 6.46
C LEU A 251 -23.11 17.78 7.57
N ALA A 252 -22.17 17.81 8.52
CA ALA A 252 -22.24 18.73 9.65
C ALA A 252 -22.49 20.15 9.11
N GLN A 253 -23.59 20.78 9.54
CA GLN A 253 -24.22 21.89 8.81
C GLN A 253 -23.37 23.18 8.73
N GLY A 254 -22.17 23.21 9.32
CA GLY A 254 -21.16 24.23 9.04
C GLY A 254 -20.54 24.10 7.63
N ASN A 255 -19.96 22.94 7.30
CA ASN A 255 -18.81 22.90 6.36
C ASN A 255 -18.99 22.05 5.10
N ALA A 256 -20.23 21.84 4.67
CA ALA A 256 -20.58 21.04 3.49
C ALA A 256 -19.85 21.44 2.18
N LYS A 257 -19.34 22.67 2.06
CA LYS A 257 -18.49 23.10 0.94
C LYS A 257 -17.05 22.58 1.09
N LEU A 258 -16.42 22.83 2.24
CA LEU A 258 -15.04 22.40 2.54
C LEU A 258 -14.92 20.87 2.50
N SER A 259 -15.89 20.13 3.05
CA SER A 259 -15.91 18.66 2.98
C SER A 259 -15.92 18.13 1.55
N ARG A 260 -16.64 18.77 0.63
CA ARG A 260 -16.62 18.39 -0.80
C ARG A 260 -15.28 18.72 -1.45
N GLN A 261 -14.71 19.89 -1.18
CA GLN A 261 -13.39 20.26 -1.72
C GLN A 261 -12.31 19.27 -1.26
N VAL A 262 -12.31 18.89 0.01
CA VAL A 262 -11.39 17.86 0.55
C VAL A 262 -11.64 16.49 -0.08
N ALA A 263 -12.91 16.07 -0.21
CA ALA A 263 -13.26 14.78 -0.81
C ALA A 263 -12.85 14.68 -2.30
N GLU A 264 -13.03 15.73 -3.10
CA GLU A 264 -12.60 15.72 -4.51
C GLU A 264 -11.06 15.69 -4.63
N VAL A 265 -10.32 16.37 -3.75
CA VAL A 265 -8.84 16.24 -3.72
C VAL A 265 -8.42 14.83 -3.32
N TRP A 266 -9.10 14.19 -2.36
CA TRP A 266 -8.82 12.79 -2.01
C TRP A 266 -9.09 11.85 -3.19
N LYS A 267 -10.18 12.05 -3.96
CA LYS A 267 -10.45 11.28 -5.18
C LYS A 267 -9.37 11.45 -6.24
N GLU A 268 -8.93 12.68 -6.47
CA GLU A 268 -7.86 13.01 -7.43
C GLU A 268 -6.56 12.29 -7.08
N ILE A 269 -6.11 12.42 -5.81
CA ILE A 269 -4.85 11.86 -5.29
C ILE A 269 -4.89 10.34 -5.15
N LEU A 270 -6.01 9.74 -4.75
CA LEU A 270 -6.18 8.29 -4.57
C LEU A 270 -6.71 7.58 -5.83
N HIS A 271 -6.97 8.33 -6.90
CA HIS A 271 -7.56 7.84 -8.16
C HIS A 271 -8.89 7.09 -7.99
N LEU A 272 -9.76 7.59 -7.10
CA LEU A 272 -11.07 7.00 -6.77
C LEU A 272 -12.21 7.69 -7.51
N SER A 273 -13.19 6.93 -8.01
CA SER A 273 -14.40 7.45 -8.64
C SER A 273 -15.37 8.10 -7.64
N ASP A 274 -15.60 7.43 -6.52
CA ASP A 274 -16.65 7.74 -5.54
C ASP A 274 -16.39 7.04 -4.19
N GLY A 275 -17.36 7.11 -3.27
CA GLY A 275 -17.34 6.33 -2.02
C GLY A 275 -16.62 6.95 -0.82
N ILE A 276 -16.11 8.18 -0.90
CA ILE A 276 -15.49 8.89 0.24
C ILE A 276 -16.58 9.51 1.13
N THR A 277 -16.47 9.28 2.44
CA THR A 277 -17.36 9.76 3.52
C THR A 277 -16.59 10.56 4.57
N THR A 278 -17.27 11.20 5.52
CA THR A 278 -16.63 11.87 6.67
C THR A 278 -15.75 10.92 7.48
N ASP A 279 -16.17 9.67 7.63
CA ASP A 279 -15.47 8.67 8.45
C ASP A 279 -14.36 7.93 7.67
N SER A 280 -14.20 8.23 6.38
CA SER A 280 -13.19 7.60 5.53
C SER A 280 -11.78 7.97 6.00
N LYS A 281 -10.94 6.96 6.22
CA LYS A 281 -9.53 7.13 6.61
C LYS A 281 -8.64 7.11 5.37
N PHE A 282 -7.72 8.08 5.25
CA PHE A 282 -6.86 8.21 4.05
C PHE A 282 -6.02 6.95 3.78
N LEU A 283 -5.45 6.37 4.84
CA LEU A 283 -4.60 5.17 4.77
C LEU A 283 -5.39 3.91 4.37
N GLU A 284 -6.63 3.74 4.87
CA GLU A 284 -7.52 2.62 4.50
C GLU A 284 -7.97 2.66 3.02
N LEU A 285 -7.86 3.82 2.38
CA LEU A 285 -8.16 4.03 0.97
C LEU A 285 -6.92 3.94 0.07
N GLY A 286 -5.79 3.43 0.58
CA GLY A 286 -4.52 3.28 -0.17
C GLY A 286 -3.59 4.49 -0.08
N GLY A 287 -3.92 5.48 0.74
CA GLY A 287 -3.07 6.64 1.00
C GLY A 287 -1.77 6.30 1.74
N ASN A 288 -0.73 7.08 1.51
CA ASN A 288 0.57 6.99 2.17
C ASN A 288 1.16 8.41 2.40
N SER A 289 2.31 8.53 3.05
CA SER A 289 2.92 9.84 3.38
C SER A 289 3.22 10.72 2.16
N LEU A 290 3.58 10.14 1.01
CA LEU A 290 3.79 10.89 -0.23
C LEU A 290 2.48 11.44 -0.79
N LEU A 291 1.43 10.63 -0.80
CA LEU A 291 0.08 11.02 -1.20
C LEU A 291 -0.51 12.06 -0.22
N GLN A 292 -0.21 11.98 1.07
CA GLN A 292 -0.57 13.01 2.06
C GLN A 292 0.15 14.35 1.81
N LEU A 293 1.43 14.32 1.39
CA LEU A 293 2.16 15.53 1.01
C LEU A 293 1.59 16.16 -0.26
N GLN A 294 1.28 15.36 -1.28
CA GLN A 294 0.62 15.82 -2.51
C GLN A 294 -0.79 16.36 -2.22
N MET A 295 -1.54 15.71 -1.32
CA MET A 295 -2.83 16.18 -0.83
C MET A 295 -2.71 17.56 -0.16
N ALA A 296 -1.71 17.79 0.70
CA ALA A 296 -1.50 19.08 1.36
C ALA A 296 -1.19 20.20 0.36
N ASP A 297 -0.31 19.95 -0.62
CA ASP A 297 0.00 20.90 -1.70
C ASP A 297 -1.24 21.21 -2.55
N ARG A 298 -1.99 20.17 -2.94
CA ARG A 298 -3.22 20.31 -3.72
C ARG A 298 -4.33 21.03 -2.96
N LEU A 299 -4.52 20.74 -1.68
CA LEU A 299 -5.44 21.48 -0.80
C LEU A 299 -5.02 22.94 -0.64
N SER A 300 -3.71 23.22 -0.55
CA SER A 300 -3.23 24.61 -0.48
C SER A 300 -3.65 25.41 -1.71
N VAL A 301 -3.52 24.83 -2.91
CA VAL A 301 -3.98 25.45 -4.16
C VAL A 301 -5.52 25.61 -4.20
N VAL A 302 -6.27 24.60 -3.76
CA VAL A 302 -7.76 24.59 -3.81
C VAL A 302 -8.39 25.52 -2.76
N LEU A 303 -7.72 25.74 -1.63
CA LEU A 303 -8.20 26.58 -0.52
C LEU A 303 -7.57 27.98 -0.49
N GLY A 304 -6.49 28.22 -1.25
CA GLY A 304 -5.87 29.55 -1.41
C GLY A 304 -4.97 30.00 -0.26
N ARG A 305 -4.61 29.10 0.67
CA ARG A 305 -3.76 29.35 1.84
C ARG A 305 -2.80 28.19 2.07
N LYS A 306 -1.72 28.37 2.83
CA LYS A 306 -0.76 27.30 3.13
C LYS A 306 -1.43 26.23 4.00
N ILE A 307 -1.56 25.00 3.49
CA ILE A 307 -1.94 23.82 4.28
C ILE A 307 -0.65 23.05 4.61
N PRO A 308 -0.28 22.90 5.90
CA PRO A 308 0.88 22.09 6.28
C PRO A 308 0.60 20.60 6.02
N PHE A 309 1.59 19.74 6.22
CA PHE A 309 1.34 18.30 6.28
C PHE A 309 0.35 18.00 7.42
N LEU A 310 -0.83 17.47 7.09
CA LEU A 310 -1.87 17.13 8.07
C LEU A 310 -2.08 15.61 8.10
N SER A 311 -1.75 15.00 9.23
CA SER A 311 -2.14 13.62 9.55
C SER A 311 -3.48 13.61 10.28
N SER A 312 -4.57 13.64 9.52
CA SER A 312 -5.92 13.45 10.07
C SER A 312 -6.37 11.99 9.92
N PRO A 313 -6.96 11.36 10.96
CA PRO A 313 -7.39 9.97 10.90
C PRO A 313 -8.59 9.75 9.97
N THR A 314 -9.43 10.78 9.75
CA THR A 314 -10.61 10.74 8.88
C THR A 314 -10.74 12.04 8.08
N LEU A 315 -11.54 12.02 7.01
CA LEU A 315 -11.89 13.24 6.27
C LEU A 315 -12.61 14.27 7.15
N GLY A 316 -13.47 13.83 8.08
CA GLY A 316 -14.17 14.70 9.03
C GLY A 316 -13.19 15.46 9.92
N SER A 317 -12.25 14.77 10.54
CA SER A 317 -11.20 15.38 11.36
C SER A 317 -10.28 16.31 10.55
N LEU A 318 -10.03 16.00 9.27
CA LEU A 318 -9.30 16.90 8.36
C LEU A 318 -10.09 18.18 8.10
N VAL A 319 -11.39 18.08 7.84
CA VAL A 319 -12.28 19.24 7.65
C VAL A 319 -12.37 20.09 8.91
N GLU A 320 -12.47 19.49 10.11
CA GLU A 320 -12.46 20.22 11.39
C GLU A 320 -11.15 20.97 11.62
N THR A 321 -10.00 20.33 11.34
CA THR A 321 -8.67 20.96 11.46
C THR A 321 -8.50 22.10 10.45
N LEU A 322 -9.12 22.00 9.28
CA LEU A 322 -9.11 23.05 8.26
C LEU A 322 -10.13 24.16 8.55
N ASP A 323 -11.21 23.91 9.29
CA ASP A 323 -12.20 24.94 9.60
C ASP A 323 -11.80 25.83 10.78
N ASP A 324 -10.80 25.43 11.57
CA ASP A 324 -10.28 26.25 12.66
C ASP A 324 -9.72 27.58 12.11
N PRO A 325 -10.25 28.75 12.50
CA PRO A 325 -9.72 30.05 12.08
C PRO A 325 -8.31 30.34 12.62
N ALA A 326 -7.81 29.56 13.59
CA ALA A 326 -6.39 29.58 13.95
C ALA A 326 -5.46 28.94 12.89
N SER A 327 -6.02 28.24 11.89
CA SER A 327 -5.28 27.69 10.75
C SER A 327 -5.06 28.68 9.59
N ASP A 328 -5.59 29.90 9.67
CA ASP A 328 -5.39 30.98 8.67
C ASP A 328 -4.00 31.65 8.77
N VAL A 329 -2.94 30.84 8.90
CA VAL A 329 -1.56 31.32 8.99
C VAL A 329 -0.89 31.25 7.61
N GLU A 330 -0.62 32.45 7.09
CA GLU A 330 0.12 32.76 5.86
C GLU A 330 -0.55 32.41 4.51
N ALA A 331 -0.60 33.44 3.66
CA ALA A 331 -0.85 33.27 2.24
C ALA A 331 0.25 32.40 1.61
N LEU A 332 -0.11 31.62 0.58
CA LEU A 332 0.82 30.81 -0.20
C LEU A 332 2.09 31.59 -0.56
N ALA A 333 3.24 31.17 -0.01
CA ALA A 333 4.55 31.68 -0.40
C ALA A 333 4.67 31.60 -1.93
N THR A 334 4.84 32.74 -2.58
CA THR A 334 4.71 32.89 -4.03
C THR A 334 5.80 32.11 -4.78
N SER A 335 5.54 30.83 -5.06
CA SER A 335 6.42 30.03 -5.91
C SER A 335 6.41 30.66 -7.30
N THR A 336 7.51 31.33 -7.65
CA THR A 336 7.64 31.95 -8.96
C THR A 336 8.10 30.85 -9.93
N SER A 337 7.31 30.57 -10.96
CA SER A 337 7.74 29.65 -12.00
C SER A 337 8.83 30.30 -12.84
N VAL A 338 10.07 29.87 -12.65
CA VAL A 338 11.21 30.27 -13.48
C VAL A 338 11.44 29.20 -14.54
N ASN A 339 11.96 29.57 -15.69
CA ASN A 339 12.44 28.60 -16.68
C ASN A 339 13.60 27.78 -16.05
N TYR A 340 13.55 26.45 -16.17
CA TYR A 340 14.59 25.56 -15.62
C TYR A 340 16.00 25.90 -16.14
N ARG A 341 16.10 26.43 -17.37
CA ARG A 341 17.38 26.84 -17.97
C ARG A 341 18.01 28.07 -17.31
N ASP A 342 17.18 28.97 -16.80
CA ASP A 342 17.60 30.32 -16.37
C ASP A 342 17.87 30.41 -14.86
N ALA A 343 17.57 29.36 -14.10
CA ALA A 343 17.77 29.31 -12.65
C ALA A 343 18.49 28.04 -12.19
N VAL A 344 19.50 28.22 -11.34
CA VAL A 344 20.05 27.15 -10.48
C VAL A 344 19.38 27.27 -9.12
N THR A 345 18.72 26.21 -8.68
CA THR A 345 18.06 26.16 -7.36
C THR A 345 19.10 26.17 -6.24
N GLN A 346 18.70 26.56 -5.03
CA GLN A 346 19.59 26.54 -3.87
C GLN A 346 20.08 25.11 -3.53
N LEU A 347 19.24 24.09 -3.79
CA LEU A 347 19.61 22.69 -3.66
C LEU A 347 20.68 22.29 -4.68
N GLU A 348 20.52 22.63 -5.97
CA GLU A 348 21.52 22.38 -7.02
C GLU A 348 22.86 23.10 -6.72
N GLN A 349 22.80 24.35 -6.22
CA GLN A 349 23.99 25.09 -5.76
C GLN A 349 24.74 24.34 -4.65
N HIS A 350 24.03 23.98 -3.57
CA HIS A 350 24.62 23.30 -2.41
C HIS A 350 25.16 21.92 -2.77
N TRP A 351 24.39 21.14 -3.54
CA TRP A 351 24.78 19.80 -3.99
C TRP A 351 26.07 19.85 -4.80
N CYS A 352 26.12 20.73 -5.80
CA CYS A 352 27.28 20.86 -6.66
C CYS A 352 28.54 21.30 -5.89
N LYS A 353 28.41 22.28 -5.00
CA LYS A 353 29.51 22.78 -4.16
C LYS A 353 30.15 21.70 -3.27
N ASN A 354 29.34 20.79 -2.72
CA ASN A 354 29.79 19.85 -1.70
C ASN A 354 30.14 18.46 -2.26
N TYR A 355 29.41 17.96 -3.26
CA TYR A 355 29.53 16.57 -3.74
C TYR A 355 30.13 16.46 -5.14
N CYS A 356 29.96 17.47 -6.01
CA CYS A 356 30.26 17.32 -7.43
C CYS A 356 31.71 17.69 -7.79
N PHE A 357 32.23 18.80 -7.27
CA PHE A 357 33.59 19.27 -7.61
C PHE A 357 34.72 18.64 -6.77
N ARG A 358 34.42 17.60 -5.98
CA ARG A 358 35.37 16.94 -5.06
C ARG A 358 35.74 15.50 -5.46
N GLY A 359 35.89 15.26 -6.78
CA GLY A 359 36.46 14.01 -7.29
C GLY A 359 35.48 12.90 -7.67
N GLY A 360 34.18 13.18 -7.78
CA GLY A 360 33.18 12.34 -8.46
C GLY A 360 33.01 10.91 -7.91
N SER A 361 32.03 10.71 -7.03
CA SER A 361 31.65 9.36 -6.57
C SER A 361 30.51 8.76 -7.39
N SER A 362 30.56 7.44 -7.64
CA SER A 362 29.45 6.67 -8.20
C SER A 362 28.35 6.37 -7.18
N SER A 363 28.56 6.56 -5.87
CA SER A 363 27.58 6.25 -4.82
C SER A 363 26.26 7.05 -4.90
N PHE A 364 26.20 8.09 -5.73
CA PHE A 364 24.97 8.85 -6.04
C PHE A 364 24.45 8.62 -7.46
N THR A 365 25.03 7.67 -8.20
CA THR A 365 24.49 7.24 -9.49
C THR A 365 23.28 6.36 -9.26
N VAL A 366 22.17 6.73 -9.89
CA VAL A 366 20.94 5.94 -9.93
C VAL A 366 20.98 5.08 -11.19
N SER A 367 20.71 3.78 -11.06
CA SER A 367 20.86 2.81 -12.14
C SER A 367 19.67 1.84 -12.17
N ALA A 368 19.04 1.73 -13.33
CA ALA A 368 18.06 0.68 -13.63
C ALA A 368 18.54 -0.22 -14.77
N GLY A 369 18.33 -1.53 -14.62
CA GLY A 369 18.52 -2.53 -15.67
C GLY A 369 17.17 -3.15 -16.09
N PHE A 370 17.09 -3.61 -17.33
CA PHE A 370 15.90 -4.29 -17.85
C PHE A 370 16.29 -5.53 -18.65
N ARG A 371 15.65 -6.67 -18.36
CA ARG A 371 15.65 -7.85 -19.23
C ARG A 371 14.48 -7.71 -20.20
N LEU A 372 14.79 -7.56 -21.48
CA LEU A 372 13.78 -7.48 -22.54
C LEU A 372 13.27 -8.88 -22.89
N GLY A 373 11.96 -9.03 -23.06
CA GLY A 373 11.33 -10.25 -23.57
C GLY A 373 11.60 -10.47 -25.07
N PRO A 374 11.28 -11.67 -25.60
CA PRO A 374 11.54 -12.00 -27.00
C PRO A 374 10.72 -11.16 -28.00
N ASP A 375 9.56 -10.67 -27.58
CA ASP A 375 8.62 -9.90 -28.43
C ASP A 375 8.91 -8.39 -28.46
N VAL A 376 10.00 -7.93 -27.82
CA VAL A 376 10.37 -6.51 -27.76
C VAL A 376 10.98 -6.03 -29.07
N VAL A 377 10.34 -5.06 -29.71
CA VAL A 377 10.81 -4.46 -30.98
C VAL A 377 11.87 -3.40 -30.70
N ILE A 378 13.14 -3.81 -30.67
CA ILE A 378 14.29 -2.95 -30.32
C ILE A 378 14.33 -1.59 -31.05
N PRO A 379 14.13 -1.49 -32.39
CA PRO A 379 14.14 -0.18 -33.07
C PRO A 379 13.07 0.79 -32.55
N ARG A 380 11.88 0.27 -32.23
CA ARG A 380 10.75 1.04 -31.67
C ARG A 380 11.02 1.47 -30.23
N LEU A 381 11.74 0.65 -29.46
CA LEU A 381 12.22 1.00 -28.11
C LEU A 381 13.27 2.11 -28.14
N VAL A 382 14.23 2.02 -29.08
CA VAL A 382 15.24 3.07 -29.33
C VAL A 382 14.58 4.39 -29.73
N GLU A 383 13.58 4.37 -30.63
CA GLU A 383 12.82 5.55 -31.02
C GLU A 383 12.05 6.17 -29.84
N ALA A 384 11.29 5.35 -29.10
CA ALA A 384 10.52 5.79 -27.94
C ALA A 384 11.39 6.48 -26.88
N TRP A 385 12.55 5.90 -26.57
CA TRP A 385 13.51 6.52 -25.66
C TRP A 385 14.13 7.81 -26.23
N ASN A 386 14.45 7.87 -27.53
CA ASN A 386 14.96 9.10 -28.15
C ASN A 386 13.94 10.24 -28.13
N VAL A 387 12.63 9.96 -28.19
CA VAL A 387 11.57 10.97 -27.97
C VAL A 387 11.64 11.53 -26.55
N VAL A 388 11.77 10.66 -25.54
CA VAL A 388 11.89 11.05 -24.12
C VAL A 388 13.18 11.83 -23.86
N LEU A 389 14.33 11.33 -24.33
CA LEU A 389 15.62 12.05 -24.25
C LEU A 389 15.55 13.41 -24.97
N GLY A 390 14.76 13.50 -26.05
CA GLY A 390 14.45 14.73 -26.77
C GLY A 390 13.64 15.74 -25.96
N ARG A 391 12.79 15.27 -25.03
CA ARG A 391 11.75 16.04 -24.36
C ARG A 391 12.21 16.80 -23.11
N HIS A 392 13.25 16.33 -22.41
CA HIS A 392 13.61 16.81 -21.07
C HIS A 392 14.95 17.54 -21.00
N ASP A 393 14.89 18.85 -20.72
CA ASP A 393 16.07 19.74 -20.69
C ASP A 393 17.11 19.37 -19.63
N VAL A 394 16.69 18.81 -18.49
CA VAL A 394 17.61 18.35 -17.42
C VAL A 394 18.62 17.31 -17.94
N LEU A 395 18.24 16.49 -18.93
CA LEU A 395 19.09 15.47 -19.53
C LEU A 395 20.16 16.06 -20.46
N ARG A 396 20.03 17.33 -20.85
CA ARG A 396 21.02 18.10 -21.61
C ARG A 396 21.85 19.03 -20.72
N CYS A 397 21.51 19.12 -19.43
CA CYS A 397 22.12 20.04 -18.48
C CYS A 397 23.52 19.57 -18.06
N ARG A 398 24.41 20.54 -17.85
CA ARG A 398 25.75 20.40 -17.26
C ARG A 398 25.92 21.51 -16.23
N PHE A 399 26.51 21.19 -15.09
CA PHE A 399 26.80 22.15 -14.02
C PHE A 399 28.26 22.58 -14.11
N LYS A 400 28.53 23.89 -14.06
CA LYS A 400 29.88 24.43 -14.05
C LYS A 400 30.09 25.36 -12.86
N ALA A 401 31.25 25.28 -12.23
CA ALA A 401 31.67 26.29 -11.27
C ALA A 401 32.06 27.59 -11.99
N THR A 402 31.69 28.74 -11.43
CA THR A 402 32.21 30.05 -11.84
C THR A 402 33.43 30.43 -11.00
N PRO A 403 34.26 31.40 -11.44
CA PRO A 403 35.39 31.90 -10.64
C PRO A 403 35.00 32.40 -9.25
N GLU A 404 33.76 32.87 -9.09
CA GLU A 404 33.18 33.34 -7.82
C GLU A 404 32.65 32.20 -6.92
N GLY A 405 32.82 30.94 -7.32
CA GLY A 405 32.38 29.76 -6.57
C GLY A 405 30.88 29.46 -6.65
N LEU A 406 30.14 30.13 -7.55
CA LEU A 406 28.73 29.84 -7.82
C LEU A 406 28.60 28.79 -8.93
N VAL A 407 27.48 28.07 -8.93
CA VAL A 407 27.18 27.07 -9.96
C VAL A 407 26.30 27.70 -11.04
N LYS A 408 26.60 27.42 -12.31
CA LYS A 408 25.75 27.75 -13.46
C LYS A 408 25.38 26.50 -14.24
N LYS A 409 24.17 26.49 -14.79
CA LYS A 409 23.73 25.50 -15.78
C LYS A 409 24.22 25.89 -17.16
N THR A 410 24.62 24.89 -17.94
CA THR A 410 24.87 25.00 -19.39
C THR A 410 24.17 23.84 -20.07
N PHE A 411 23.73 24.01 -21.31
CA PHE A 411 22.90 23.01 -22.01
C PHE A 411 23.58 22.58 -23.31
N SER A 412 23.56 21.27 -23.58
CA SER A 412 23.91 20.73 -24.89
C SER A 412 22.84 21.09 -25.93
N GLU A 413 23.27 21.49 -27.13
CA GLU A 413 22.35 21.70 -28.27
C GLU A 413 21.66 20.39 -28.69
N HIS A 414 22.36 19.27 -28.56
CA HIS A 414 21.87 17.94 -28.88
C HIS A 414 21.46 17.18 -27.61
N SER A 415 20.32 16.50 -27.67
CA SER A 415 19.98 15.49 -26.65
C SER A 415 20.97 14.32 -26.69
N PRO A 416 21.22 13.67 -25.53
CA PRO A 416 21.73 12.31 -25.53
C PRO A 416 20.82 11.40 -26.37
N LYS A 417 21.38 10.32 -26.93
CA LYS A 417 20.66 9.31 -27.71
C LYS A 417 20.89 7.93 -27.12
N VAL A 418 19.97 7.01 -27.37
CA VAL A 418 20.19 5.60 -27.05
C VAL A 418 21.25 5.01 -27.97
N GLU A 419 22.24 4.34 -27.38
CA GLU A 419 23.28 3.58 -28.08
C GLU A 419 23.02 2.08 -27.94
N GLU A 420 23.10 1.34 -29.04
CA GLU A 420 23.01 -0.13 -29.04
C GLU A 420 24.42 -0.73 -28.90
N LEU A 421 24.73 -1.30 -27.73
CA LEU A 421 26.04 -1.85 -27.42
C LEU A 421 26.00 -3.38 -27.37
N LYS A 422 26.76 -4.03 -28.26
CA LYS A 422 26.84 -5.51 -28.36
C LYS A 422 27.57 -6.16 -27.18
N HIS A 423 28.48 -5.41 -26.55
CA HIS A 423 29.22 -5.83 -25.36
C HIS A 423 29.28 -4.65 -24.40
N LEU A 424 28.84 -4.88 -23.16
CA LEU A 424 28.83 -3.88 -22.10
C LEU A 424 29.21 -4.55 -20.78
N ASP A 425 30.25 -4.03 -20.13
CA ASP A 425 30.55 -4.38 -18.75
C ASP A 425 29.64 -3.56 -17.83
N LEU A 426 28.48 -4.14 -17.49
CA LEU A 426 27.47 -3.49 -16.67
C LEU A 426 28.02 -3.05 -15.31
N ARG A 427 28.90 -3.84 -14.67
CA ARG A 427 29.47 -3.51 -13.36
C ARG A 427 30.37 -2.28 -13.49
N ARG A 428 31.27 -2.27 -14.48
CA ARG A 428 32.14 -1.12 -14.74
C ARG A 428 31.37 0.16 -15.06
N GLU A 429 30.28 0.07 -15.84
CA GLU A 429 29.50 1.24 -16.23
C GLU A 429 28.62 1.79 -15.11
N ILE A 430 28.00 0.92 -14.30
CA ILE A 430 27.24 1.34 -13.10
C ILE A 430 28.17 2.07 -12.11
N HIS A 431 29.41 1.61 -11.94
CA HIS A 431 30.38 2.23 -11.03
C HIS A 431 31.19 3.38 -11.65
N ARG A 432 30.92 3.78 -12.90
CA ARG A 432 31.62 4.90 -13.56
C ARG A 432 31.03 6.24 -13.07
N PRO A 433 31.77 7.10 -12.33
CA PRO A 433 31.23 8.38 -11.87
C PRO A 433 30.90 9.32 -13.04
N PHE A 434 30.06 10.33 -12.78
CA PHE A 434 29.73 11.40 -13.74
C PHE A 434 30.65 12.62 -13.56
N ASP A 435 31.19 13.13 -14.67
CA ASP A 435 31.82 14.45 -14.72
C ASP A 435 30.74 15.49 -15.05
N LEU A 436 30.22 16.18 -14.04
CA LEU A 436 29.03 17.01 -14.19
C LEU A 436 29.27 18.31 -14.99
N GLU A 437 30.53 18.63 -15.31
CA GLU A 437 30.87 19.73 -16.23
C GLU A 437 30.88 19.29 -17.71
N LYS A 438 31.06 17.99 -17.98
CA LYS A 438 31.29 17.42 -19.33
C LYS A 438 30.22 16.43 -19.78
N ASP A 439 29.71 15.61 -18.88
CA ASP A 439 28.71 14.58 -19.15
C ASP A 439 27.30 15.17 -19.20
N THR A 440 26.43 14.57 -20.00
CA THR A 440 24.99 14.67 -19.77
C THR A 440 24.63 13.85 -18.53
N LEU A 441 23.67 14.31 -17.73
CA LEU A 441 23.27 13.69 -16.44
C LEU A 441 22.56 12.32 -16.57
N ILE A 442 22.75 11.63 -17.69
CA ILE A 442 22.12 10.36 -17.99
C ILE A 442 22.99 9.49 -18.89
N ARG A 443 22.99 8.18 -18.59
CA ARG A 443 23.62 7.11 -19.38
C ARG A 443 22.66 5.92 -19.58
N SER A 444 21.76 5.68 -18.62
CA SER A 444 20.55 4.84 -18.76
C SER A 444 19.40 5.41 -17.93
N LEU A 445 18.18 4.89 -18.10
CA LEU A 445 16.93 5.63 -17.86
C LEU A 445 15.97 4.96 -16.89
N GLU A 446 15.91 5.44 -15.64
CA GLU A 446 14.94 4.96 -14.64
C GLU A 446 13.72 5.89 -14.49
N THR A 447 13.91 7.22 -14.52
CA THR A 447 12.88 8.18 -14.11
C THR A 447 11.78 8.46 -15.14
N MET A 448 11.80 7.80 -16.30
CA MET A 448 10.94 8.15 -17.45
C MET A 448 10.26 6.93 -18.11
N LEU A 449 10.20 5.80 -17.39
CA LEU A 449 9.73 4.52 -17.92
C LEU A 449 8.30 4.57 -18.44
N ASP A 450 7.42 5.36 -17.81
CA ASP A 450 6.04 5.55 -18.26
C ASP A 450 5.94 6.34 -19.57
N GLU A 451 6.71 7.41 -19.72
CA GLU A 451 6.76 8.15 -21.00
C GLU A 451 7.33 7.27 -22.11
N ALA A 452 8.39 6.51 -21.83
CA ALA A 452 8.98 5.58 -22.79
C ALA A 452 8.01 4.44 -23.15
N SER A 453 7.22 3.94 -22.20
CA SER A 453 6.21 2.91 -22.43
C SER A 453 5.02 3.42 -23.23
N CYS A 454 4.53 4.62 -22.92
CA CYS A 454 3.50 5.30 -23.70
C CYS A 454 3.97 5.58 -25.12
N SER A 455 5.17 6.16 -25.28
CA SER A 455 5.77 6.43 -26.58
C SER A 455 5.99 5.14 -27.38
N TYR A 456 6.49 4.06 -26.75
CA TYR A 456 6.60 2.74 -27.38
C TYR A 456 5.22 2.25 -27.84
N GLN A 457 4.17 2.34 -27.01
CA GLN A 457 2.82 1.90 -27.37
C GLN A 457 2.12 2.80 -28.40
N GLY A 458 2.67 3.98 -28.73
CA GLY A 458 1.99 4.97 -29.57
C GLY A 458 0.89 5.74 -28.83
N LYS A 459 0.89 5.73 -27.50
CA LYS A 459 -0.01 6.52 -26.65
C LYS A 459 0.50 7.97 -26.54
N PRO A 460 -0.39 8.96 -26.47
CA PRO A 460 0.01 10.37 -26.33
C PRO A 460 0.72 10.62 -24.99
N LEU A 461 1.77 11.44 -25.01
CA LEU A 461 2.49 11.86 -23.81
C LEU A 461 1.81 13.06 -23.14
N SER A 462 1.56 12.97 -21.83
CA SER A 462 1.06 14.08 -21.01
C SER A 462 1.95 15.32 -21.14
N PRO A 463 1.39 16.55 -21.17
CA PRO A 463 2.18 17.78 -21.19
C PRO A 463 3.20 17.83 -20.03
N LEU A 464 4.38 18.43 -20.28
CA LEU A 464 5.41 18.61 -19.25
C LEU A 464 4.92 19.60 -18.18
N ALA A 465 4.35 19.07 -17.10
CA ALA A 465 3.91 19.88 -15.97
C ALA A 465 5.08 20.55 -15.21
N HIS A 466 6.32 20.07 -15.38
CA HIS A 466 7.42 20.31 -14.45
C HIS A 466 8.73 20.88 -15.05
N CYS A 467 8.73 21.39 -16.30
CA CYS A 467 9.87 22.18 -16.82
C CYS A 467 9.95 23.62 -16.26
N ARG A 468 9.40 23.84 -15.06
CA ARG A 468 9.45 25.08 -14.30
C ARG A 468 10.37 24.86 -13.11
N GLY A 469 11.49 25.58 -13.08
CA GLY A 469 12.29 25.69 -11.87
C GLY A 469 11.49 26.48 -10.84
N PHE A 470 11.16 25.86 -9.72
CA PHE A 470 10.47 26.54 -8.62
C PHE A 470 11.51 27.17 -7.69
N LYS A 471 11.56 28.51 -7.69
CA LYS A 471 12.22 29.22 -6.59
C LYS A 471 11.24 29.25 -5.42
N ARG A 472 11.33 28.24 -4.55
CA ARG A 472 10.56 28.16 -3.31
C ARG A 472 11.25 29.02 -2.25
N GLU A 473 10.50 29.95 -1.67
CA GLU A 473 10.90 30.60 -0.43
C GLU A 473 10.44 29.72 0.73
N TYR A 474 11.29 29.56 1.73
CA TYR A 474 11.05 28.70 2.88
C TYR A 474 10.71 29.58 4.10
N PRO A 475 9.61 29.28 4.82
CA PRO A 475 9.19 30.05 5.99
C PRO A 475 10.26 30.10 7.07
N GLN A 476 10.40 31.24 7.73
CA GLN A 476 11.34 31.39 8.86
C GLN A 476 10.90 30.59 10.10
N GLU A 477 9.60 30.33 10.24
CA GLU A 477 9.05 29.44 11.28
C GLU A 477 9.62 28.01 11.20
N ASP A 478 9.71 27.44 10.01
CA ASP A 478 10.26 26.09 9.80
C ASP A 478 11.76 26.05 10.15
N ILE A 479 12.48 27.13 9.84
CA ILE A 479 13.91 27.27 10.15
C ILE A 479 14.13 27.39 11.66
N GLU A 480 13.33 28.19 12.37
CA GLU A 480 13.43 28.31 13.83
C GLU A 480 12.92 27.05 14.54
N PHE A 481 11.92 26.34 13.99
CA PHE A 481 11.51 25.02 14.46
C PHE A 481 12.72 24.08 14.52
N TRP A 482 13.44 23.88 13.40
CA TRP A 482 14.61 22.99 13.40
C TRP A 482 15.75 23.50 14.29
N ARG A 483 16.01 24.82 14.33
CA ARG A 483 17.00 25.43 15.23
C ARG A 483 16.68 25.22 16.72
N ARG A 484 15.40 25.10 17.08
CA ARG A 484 14.95 24.80 18.45
C ARG A 484 14.91 23.30 18.71
N TYR A 485 14.36 22.52 17.78
CA TYR A 485 14.13 21.09 17.90
C TYR A 485 15.43 20.29 17.96
N LEU A 486 16.46 20.73 17.23
CA LEU A 486 17.78 20.07 17.18
C LEU A 486 18.86 20.85 17.97
N ARG A 487 18.48 21.84 18.79
CA ARG A 487 19.40 22.76 19.48
C ARG A 487 20.42 22.06 20.38
N ASP A 488 19.95 21.05 21.12
CA ASP A 488 20.70 20.41 22.20
C ASP A 488 21.38 19.11 21.77
N ILE A 489 21.38 18.79 20.46
CA ILE A 489 21.93 17.53 19.96
C ILE A 489 23.45 17.60 19.84
N GLN A 490 24.13 17.39 20.97
CA GLN A 490 25.58 17.24 21.04
C GLN A 490 26.06 16.09 20.13
N ARG A 491 27.24 16.25 19.50
CA ARG A 491 27.87 15.17 18.73
C ARG A 491 28.17 13.99 19.66
N PRO A 492 27.86 12.75 19.27
CA PRO A 492 28.29 11.59 20.03
C PRO A 492 29.81 11.55 20.18
N VAL A 493 30.27 11.27 21.39
CA VAL A 493 31.66 10.84 21.62
C VAL A 493 31.69 9.34 21.34
N TYR A 494 31.94 8.99 20.08
CA TYR A 494 32.02 7.59 19.67
C TYR A 494 33.26 6.93 20.27
N SER A 495 33.05 5.87 21.07
CA SER A 495 34.12 5.10 21.72
C SER A 495 34.67 3.95 20.85
N ILE A 496 34.05 3.69 19.69
CA ILE A 496 34.21 2.45 18.91
C ILE A 496 34.35 2.79 17.42
N GLY A 497 35.17 1.99 16.71
CA GLY A 497 35.52 2.19 15.29
C GLY A 497 34.32 2.41 14.36
N ALA A 498 33.22 1.69 14.61
CA ALA A 498 32.07 1.65 13.71
C ALA A 498 31.36 2.99 13.46
N TRP A 499 31.61 4.00 14.29
CA TRP A 499 30.94 5.30 14.17
C TRP A 499 31.91 6.48 14.05
N MET A 500 33.20 6.23 13.82
CA MET A 500 34.18 7.29 13.55
C MET A 500 33.79 8.14 12.32
N PRO A 501 34.25 9.41 12.22
CA PRO A 501 34.02 10.24 11.05
C PRO A 501 34.60 9.62 9.78
N ARG A 502 33.79 9.52 8.73
CA ARG A 502 34.18 8.87 7.47
C ARG A 502 35.25 9.63 6.69
N LYS A 503 36.12 8.88 6.01
CA LYS A 503 37.24 9.37 5.20
C LYS A 503 37.04 9.10 3.71
N SER A 504 36.26 8.09 3.33
CA SER A 504 35.96 7.77 1.94
C SER A 504 34.48 7.47 1.70
N TRP A 505 34.14 7.22 0.43
CA TRP A 505 32.83 6.68 0.04
C TRP A 505 32.83 5.14 0.01
N ASP A 506 33.92 4.48 0.43
CA ASP A 506 34.09 3.04 0.26
C ASP A 506 33.10 2.29 1.15
N GLY A 507 32.37 1.38 0.51
CA GLY A 507 31.25 0.70 1.13
C GLY A 507 30.71 -0.37 0.21
N THR A 508 29.88 -1.24 0.78
CA THR A 508 29.25 -2.34 0.07
C THR A 508 27.80 -2.49 0.54
N SER A 509 27.07 -3.44 -0.03
CA SER A 509 25.71 -3.73 0.41
C SER A 509 25.30 -5.18 0.22
N SER A 510 24.51 -5.70 1.16
CA SER A 510 23.93 -7.05 1.16
C SER A 510 22.41 -6.97 1.15
N VAL A 511 21.76 -7.95 0.51
CA VAL A 511 20.31 -7.99 0.31
C VAL A 511 19.73 -9.25 0.95
N TYR A 512 18.81 -9.04 1.88
CA TYR A 512 18.12 -10.05 2.66
C TYR A 512 16.66 -10.11 2.23
N ARG A 513 16.11 -11.31 2.01
CA ARG A 513 14.67 -11.47 1.76
C ARG A 513 13.95 -11.65 3.09
N LEU A 514 13.03 -10.75 3.41
CA LEU A 514 12.21 -10.87 4.61
C LEU A 514 11.11 -11.93 4.40
N PRO A 515 10.67 -12.63 5.47
CA PRO A 515 9.58 -13.59 5.41
C PRO A 515 8.30 -13.01 4.79
N THR A 516 7.63 -13.80 3.95
CA THR A 516 6.40 -13.41 3.25
C THR A 516 5.30 -12.91 4.20
N HIS A 517 5.21 -13.46 5.42
CA HIS A 517 4.20 -13.05 6.39
C HIS A 517 4.40 -11.60 6.87
N ILE A 518 5.66 -11.13 7.04
CA ILE A 518 5.96 -9.74 7.43
C ILE A 518 5.35 -8.79 6.40
N ASN A 519 5.61 -9.01 5.10
CA ASN A 519 5.11 -8.17 4.02
C ASN A 519 3.56 -8.16 3.94
N ARG A 520 2.93 -9.33 4.10
CA ARG A 520 1.45 -9.46 4.09
C ARG A 520 0.78 -8.77 5.28
N THR A 521 1.42 -8.74 6.44
CA THR A 521 0.86 -8.13 7.66
C THR A 521 1.22 -6.65 7.80
N LEU A 522 2.37 -6.20 7.30
CA LEU A 522 2.92 -4.84 7.50
C LEU A 522 1.93 -3.72 7.17
N ALA A 523 1.30 -3.77 5.98
CA ALA A 523 0.35 -2.74 5.55
C ALA A 523 -0.95 -2.73 6.40
N CYS A 524 -1.45 -3.92 6.75
CA CYS A 524 -2.64 -4.08 7.59
C CYS A 524 -2.39 -3.57 9.02
N PHE A 525 -1.25 -3.94 9.62
CA PHE A 525 -0.85 -3.49 10.95
C PHE A 525 -0.61 -1.97 10.97
N ALA A 526 0.08 -1.42 9.94
CA ALA A 526 0.26 0.02 9.79
C ALA A 526 -1.08 0.76 9.84
N THR A 527 -2.01 0.35 8.97
CA THR A 527 -3.35 0.93 8.88
C THR A 527 -4.10 0.82 10.21
N ALA A 528 -4.09 -0.35 10.85
CA ALA A 528 -4.77 -0.60 12.12
C ALA A 528 -4.20 0.20 13.31
N LYS A 529 -2.93 0.63 13.26
CA LYS A 529 -2.30 1.47 14.29
C LYS A 529 -2.25 2.96 13.94
N GLY A 530 -2.76 3.37 12.77
CA GLY A 530 -2.66 4.76 12.29
C GLY A 530 -1.22 5.16 11.94
N LEU A 531 -0.45 4.22 11.40
CA LEU A 531 0.94 4.34 10.96
C LEU A 531 1.04 4.11 9.45
N THR A 532 2.19 4.43 8.88
CA THR A 532 2.60 3.94 7.56
C THR A 532 3.58 2.76 7.66
N PRO A 533 3.71 1.92 6.62
CA PRO A 533 4.73 0.88 6.58
C PRO A 533 6.13 1.40 6.89
N HIS A 534 6.50 2.57 6.34
CA HIS A 534 7.78 3.24 6.63
C HIS A 534 8.02 3.47 8.13
N GLN A 535 6.99 3.92 8.87
CA GLN A 535 7.13 4.19 10.31
C GLN A 535 7.35 2.90 11.13
N ILE A 536 6.78 1.76 10.72
CA ILE A 536 7.06 0.47 11.35
C ILE A 536 8.50 0.03 11.06
N LEU A 537 8.93 0.14 9.80
CA LEU A 537 10.28 -0.23 9.37
C LEU A 537 11.34 0.63 10.09
N LEU A 538 11.11 1.94 10.20
CA LEU A 538 11.94 2.86 10.97
C LEU A 538 11.99 2.51 12.47
N ALA A 539 10.84 2.16 13.07
CA ALA A 539 10.79 1.71 14.46
C ALA A 539 11.58 0.40 14.68
N ALA A 540 11.49 -0.56 13.75
CA ALA A 540 12.21 -1.82 13.83
C ALA A 540 13.73 -1.66 13.67
N VAL A 541 14.19 -0.81 12.73
CA VAL A 541 15.62 -0.48 12.59
C VAL A 541 16.12 0.28 13.82
N SER A 542 15.34 1.22 14.36
CA SER A 542 15.68 1.92 15.60
C SER A 542 15.79 0.98 16.80
N LEU A 543 14.91 -0.03 16.89
CA LEU A 543 14.93 -1.04 17.93
C LEU A 543 16.16 -1.96 17.81
N ALA A 544 16.44 -2.47 16.62
CA ALA A 544 17.62 -3.29 16.34
C ALA A 544 18.94 -2.55 16.63
N LEU A 545 19.04 -1.28 16.24
CA LEU A 545 20.19 -0.42 16.51
C LEU A 545 20.33 0.02 17.98
N SER A 546 19.30 -0.22 18.81
CA SER A 546 19.34 0.02 20.26
C SER A 546 19.79 -1.20 21.07
N TYR A 547 19.98 -2.35 20.41
CA TYR A 547 20.45 -3.58 21.04
C TYR A 547 21.97 -3.58 21.25
N LYS A 548 22.43 -4.06 22.41
CA LYS A 548 23.86 -4.25 22.73
C LYS A 548 24.16 -5.72 22.95
N SER A 549 25.34 -6.16 22.50
CA SER A 549 25.91 -7.46 22.86
C SER A 549 27.43 -7.37 23.02
N ASP A 550 28.02 -8.31 23.74
CA ASP A 550 29.48 -8.32 24.03
C ASP A 550 30.37 -8.41 22.78
N ASN A 551 29.80 -8.82 21.62
CA ASN A 551 30.48 -8.86 20.33
C ASN A 551 29.97 -7.78 19.33
N LEU A 552 28.98 -6.97 19.72
CA LEU A 552 28.37 -5.94 18.88
C LEU A 552 27.99 -4.74 19.78
N ASP A 553 29.00 -3.98 20.20
CA ASP A 553 28.81 -2.83 21.09
C ASP A 553 28.41 -1.59 20.27
N ILE A 554 27.13 -1.51 19.91
CA ILE A 554 26.54 -0.32 19.26
C ILE A 554 26.26 0.72 20.36
N ASN A 555 27.31 1.46 20.73
CA ASN A 555 27.32 2.43 21.82
C ASN A 555 27.25 3.88 21.30
N CYS A 556 26.46 4.76 21.93
CA CYS A 556 26.26 6.15 21.46
C CYS A 556 25.73 7.12 22.55
N SER A 557 25.58 8.42 22.24
CA SER A 557 24.81 9.48 22.97
C SER A 557 24.77 10.77 22.11
N GLN A 558 23.83 11.71 22.08
CA GLN A 558 22.56 11.89 22.79
C GLN A 558 21.48 12.50 21.84
N TYR A 559 20.18 12.20 22.08
CA TYR A 559 18.96 12.73 21.43
C TYR A 559 18.70 12.43 19.93
N GLY A 560 17.48 11.92 19.68
CA GLY A 560 16.91 11.49 18.39
C GLY A 560 15.50 10.91 18.58
N SER A 561 15.27 10.26 19.73
CA SER A 561 14.04 10.39 20.53
C SER A 561 14.39 10.14 22.00
N SER A 562 13.70 10.78 22.95
CA SER A 562 14.01 10.69 24.38
C SER A 562 13.30 9.53 25.10
N ILE A 563 12.99 8.45 24.37
CA ILE A 563 11.93 7.50 24.75
C ILE A 563 12.38 6.03 24.56
N LEU A 564 13.60 5.71 24.99
CA LEU A 564 14.16 4.34 25.00
C LEU A 564 14.82 3.93 26.32
N THR A 565 14.52 4.60 27.43
CA THR A 565 15.00 4.20 28.76
C THR A 565 13.94 3.48 29.62
N ARG A 566 12.64 3.52 29.30
CA ARG A 566 11.55 2.89 30.10
C ARG A 566 10.28 2.49 29.34
N THR A 567 10.27 2.46 28.01
CA THR A 567 9.03 2.52 27.21
C THR A 567 8.72 1.24 26.43
N ILE A 568 7.42 0.93 26.32
CA ILE A 568 6.91 -0.30 25.69
C ILE A 568 6.92 -0.09 24.15
N VAL A 569 6.94 -1.16 23.35
CA VAL A 569 6.89 -1.11 21.87
C VAL A 569 5.77 -0.20 21.34
N LYS A 570 4.61 -0.20 22.02
CA LYS A 570 3.47 0.69 21.74
C LYS A 570 3.80 2.18 21.85
N ASP A 571 4.67 2.53 22.81
CA ASP A 571 5.12 3.90 23.01
C ASP A 571 6.14 4.28 21.93
N LEU A 572 7.08 3.38 21.59
CA LEU A 572 8.01 3.57 20.46
C LEU A 572 7.27 3.87 19.15
N LEU A 573 6.24 3.08 18.81
CA LEU A 573 5.43 3.31 17.61
C LEU A 573 4.69 4.67 17.64
N THR A 574 4.19 5.07 18.80
CA THR A 574 3.55 6.38 19.00
C THR A 574 4.55 7.52 18.78
N VAL A 575 5.76 7.37 19.32
CA VAL A 575 6.84 8.35 19.19
C VAL A 575 7.34 8.48 17.76
N VAL A 576 7.59 7.37 17.08
CA VAL A 576 8.00 7.37 15.67
C VAL A 576 6.92 7.96 14.78
N ARG A 577 5.64 7.73 15.08
CA ARG A 577 4.53 8.40 14.39
C ARG A 577 4.61 9.90 14.55
N ASP A 578 4.58 10.37 15.79
CA ASP A 578 4.40 11.78 16.12
C ASP A 578 5.65 12.60 15.72
N SER A 579 6.87 12.04 15.88
CA SER A 579 8.11 12.68 15.41
C SER A 579 8.19 12.75 13.88
N SER A 580 7.83 11.68 13.17
CA SER A 580 7.83 11.68 11.70
C SER A 580 6.83 12.70 11.13
N GLN A 581 5.63 12.79 11.72
CA GLN A 581 4.60 13.72 11.29
C GLN A 581 5.00 15.18 11.53
N LEU A 582 5.61 15.46 12.69
CA LEU A 582 6.15 16.79 13.01
C LEU A 582 7.35 17.17 12.13
N ALA A 583 8.22 16.21 11.79
CA ALA A 583 9.31 16.43 10.84
C ALA A 583 8.79 16.74 9.42
N LEU A 584 7.72 16.05 8.99
CA LEU A 584 7.07 16.28 7.69
C LEU A 584 6.30 17.61 7.64
N SER A 585 5.72 18.10 8.74
CA SER A 585 5.05 19.41 8.77
C SER A 585 6.01 20.60 8.63
N HIS A 586 7.29 20.42 8.97
CA HIS A 586 8.34 21.42 8.86
C HIS A 586 9.41 21.05 7.80
N ALA A 587 9.06 20.28 6.77
CA ALA A 587 10.02 19.75 5.80
C ALA A 587 10.83 20.84 5.07
N LEU A 588 12.13 20.91 5.34
CA LEU A 588 13.09 21.80 4.68
C LEU A 588 14.14 21.02 3.87
N PRO A 589 14.79 21.66 2.87
CA PRO A 589 16.00 21.12 2.26
C PRO A 589 17.06 20.88 3.33
N TRP A 590 17.68 19.70 3.31
CA TRP A 590 18.65 19.26 4.32
C TRP A 590 19.72 20.30 4.65
N PHE A 591 20.26 21.00 3.64
CA PHE A 591 21.27 22.02 3.86
C PHE A 591 20.79 23.22 4.69
N MET A 592 19.51 23.60 4.60
CA MET A 592 18.95 24.69 5.40
C MET A 592 18.86 24.30 6.87
N ILE A 593 18.63 23.02 7.18
CA ILE A 593 18.67 22.50 8.55
C ILE A 593 20.10 22.56 9.09
N LEU A 594 21.10 22.18 8.28
CA LEU A 594 22.52 22.32 8.64
C LEU A 594 22.92 23.79 8.88
N ASP A 595 22.58 24.68 7.95
CA ASP A 595 22.87 26.11 8.04
C ASP A 595 22.17 26.76 9.26
N ALA A 596 20.92 26.36 9.56
CA ALA A 596 20.16 26.85 10.72
C ALA A 596 20.80 26.50 12.07
N LEU A 597 21.56 25.40 12.12
CA LEU A 597 22.31 24.89 13.26
C LEU A 597 23.80 25.29 13.24
N GLY A 598 24.26 26.01 12.21
CA GLY A 598 25.67 26.38 12.05
C GLY A 598 26.60 25.19 11.75
N LEU A 599 26.08 24.10 11.20
CA LEU A 599 26.83 22.88 10.91
C LEU A 599 27.33 22.88 9.45
N ALA A 600 28.64 22.76 9.26
CA ALA A 600 29.21 22.57 7.93
C ALA A 600 29.05 21.10 7.44
N SER A 601 28.84 20.91 6.13
CA SER A 601 28.87 19.59 5.52
C SER A 601 30.30 19.03 5.47
N THR A 602 30.50 17.83 6.03
CA THR A 602 31.79 17.18 6.27
C THR A 602 32.04 16.00 5.32
N VAL A 603 31.70 16.18 4.04
CA VAL A 603 31.76 15.14 2.99
C VAL A 603 33.08 14.33 3.04
N PRO A 604 33.02 12.98 3.10
CA PRO A 604 31.84 12.13 2.94
C PRO A 604 30.95 11.99 4.19
N ASP A 605 31.42 12.36 5.38
CA ASP A 605 30.69 12.19 6.63
C ASP A 605 29.49 13.14 6.77
N ALA A 606 28.38 12.64 7.32
CA ALA A 606 27.14 13.41 7.48
C ALA A 606 27.05 13.99 8.91
N PRO A 607 27.02 15.33 9.09
CA PRO A 607 27.20 15.97 10.41
C PRO A 607 26.03 15.78 11.39
N LEU A 608 24.91 15.20 10.93
CA LEU A 608 23.72 14.94 11.72
C LEU A 608 23.19 13.49 11.61
N LEU A 609 23.69 12.64 10.71
CA LEU A 609 23.09 11.33 10.42
C LEU A 609 24.14 10.23 10.36
N ASP A 610 23.90 9.19 11.14
CA ASP A 610 24.75 8.00 11.19
C ASP A 610 24.09 6.84 10.43
N ALA A 611 22.77 6.68 10.58
CA ALA A 611 21.96 5.69 9.88
C ALA A 611 20.77 6.35 9.15
N VAL A 612 20.36 5.78 8.02
CA VAL A 612 19.20 6.22 7.24
C VAL A 612 18.28 5.05 6.93
N VAL A 613 16.97 5.23 7.09
CA VAL A 613 15.96 4.27 6.66
C VAL A 613 15.27 4.77 5.39
N SER A 614 14.95 3.85 4.49
CA SER A 614 14.16 4.15 3.30
C SER A 614 13.20 3.00 2.98
N TYR A 615 12.03 3.33 2.44
CA TYR A 615 11.03 2.37 2.00
C TYR A 615 10.54 2.72 0.60
N GLN A 616 10.55 1.75 -0.29
CA GLN A 616 10.04 1.84 -1.65
C GLN A 616 8.92 0.82 -1.85
N ASP A 617 7.70 1.30 -2.07
CA ASP A 617 6.57 0.46 -2.49
C ASP A 617 6.43 0.54 -4.02
N GLY A 618 6.07 -0.57 -4.65
CA GLY A 618 5.88 -0.63 -6.09
C GLY A 618 7.16 -0.74 -6.93
N PHE A 619 8.30 -1.19 -6.39
CA PHE A 619 9.50 -1.40 -7.23
C PHE A 619 9.26 -2.42 -8.35
N GLY A 620 8.40 -3.42 -8.12
CA GLY A 620 7.95 -4.33 -9.19
C GLY A 620 7.14 -3.67 -10.32
N ASN A 621 6.64 -2.45 -10.09
CA ASN A 621 5.95 -1.62 -11.09
C ASN A 621 6.90 -0.64 -11.80
N LEU A 622 8.18 -0.52 -11.42
CA LEU A 622 9.22 0.22 -12.16
C LEU A 622 9.65 -0.56 -13.43
N GLY A 623 8.69 -1.05 -14.20
CA GLY A 623 8.88 -1.75 -15.45
C GLY A 623 8.29 -0.96 -16.60
N MET A 624 8.72 -1.25 -17.83
CA MET A 624 8.07 -0.68 -19.01
C MET A 624 6.72 -1.39 -19.24
N THR A 625 5.69 -0.93 -18.54
CA THR A 625 4.34 -1.52 -18.51
C THR A 625 3.82 -1.70 -19.93
N GLY A 626 3.43 -2.92 -20.31
CA GLY A 626 2.93 -3.25 -21.66
C GLY A 626 3.98 -3.31 -22.77
N VAL A 627 5.28 -3.20 -22.44
CA VAL A 627 6.39 -3.33 -23.41
C VAL A 627 7.02 -4.73 -23.38
N GLY A 628 6.87 -5.48 -22.28
CA GLY A 628 7.47 -6.81 -22.13
C GLY A 628 8.91 -6.79 -21.57
N ALA A 629 9.23 -5.78 -20.74
CA ALA A 629 10.52 -5.67 -20.05
C ALA A 629 10.38 -6.01 -18.55
N GLN A 630 11.27 -6.85 -18.04
CA GLN A 630 11.40 -7.18 -16.62
C GLN A 630 12.50 -6.33 -15.98
N THR A 631 12.18 -5.59 -14.92
CA THR A 631 13.14 -4.78 -14.16
C THR A 631 14.17 -5.64 -13.44
N LEU A 632 15.41 -5.17 -13.44
CA LEU A 632 16.53 -5.74 -12.69
C LEU A 632 16.96 -4.74 -11.62
N LEU A 633 17.04 -5.20 -10.38
CA LEU A 633 17.61 -4.43 -9.27
C LEU A 633 19.11 -4.23 -9.53
N THR A 634 19.55 -2.97 -9.56
CA THR A 634 20.95 -2.59 -9.79
C THR A 634 21.35 -1.48 -8.84
N TRP A 635 22.48 -1.67 -8.15
CA TRP A 635 23.03 -0.70 -7.20
C TRP A 635 24.50 -0.43 -7.48
N THR A 636 24.95 0.75 -7.07
CA THR A 636 26.34 1.16 -7.12
C THR A 636 27.10 0.68 -5.87
N GLU A 637 28.37 0.31 -6.03
CA GLU A 637 29.29 0.15 -4.91
C GLU A 637 29.58 1.51 -4.23
N GLY A 638 30.04 1.45 -2.99
CA GLY A 638 30.17 2.60 -2.09
C GLY A 638 28.95 2.78 -1.17
N ALA A 639 29.09 3.64 -0.16
CA ALA A 639 28.04 3.89 0.83
C ALA A 639 27.77 5.38 1.03
N LYS A 640 26.49 5.77 0.95
CA LYS A 640 26.04 7.17 1.12
C LYS A 640 26.11 7.64 2.57
N PHE A 641 25.95 6.71 3.52
CA PHE A 641 25.97 6.93 4.97
C PHE A 641 26.85 5.87 5.66
N LYS A 642 27.06 5.95 6.98
CA LYS A 642 27.75 4.86 7.71
C LYS A 642 26.96 3.56 7.61
N LEU A 643 25.63 3.67 7.73
CA LEU A 643 24.64 2.63 7.48
C LEU A 643 23.41 3.20 6.75
N MET A 644 22.84 2.43 5.81
CA MET A 644 21.55 2.69 5.20
C MET A 644 20.75 1.39 5.09
N ALA A 645 19.52 1.39 5.62
CA ALA A 645 18.56 0.30 5.52
C ALA A 645 17.47 0.66 4.50
N GLU A 646 17.47 -0.06 3.37
CA GLU A 646 16.59 0.18 2.24
C GLU A 646 15.62 -0.99 2.06
N PHE A 647 14.35 -0.75 2.37
CA PHE A 647 13.28 -1.74 2.25
C PHE A 647 12.56 -1.59 0.91
N ILE A 648 12.51 -2.65 0.13
CA ILE A 648 11.99 -2.64 -1.24
C ILE A 648 10.87 -3.68 -1.35
N LYS A 649 9.62 -3.22 -1.47
CA LYS A 649 8.48 -4.10 -1.75
C LYS A 649 8.40 -4.33 -3.25
N ALA A 650 8.83 -5.51 -3.68
CA ALA A 650 8.80 -5.92 -5.08
C ALA A 650 7.40 -6.40 -5.50
N ASN A 651 6.67 -7.05 -4.60
CA ASN A 651 5.25 -7.44 -4.74
C ASN A 651 4.69 -7.84 -3.36
N ASP A 652 3.43 -8.29 -3.28
CA ASP A 652 2.80 -8.67 -2.01
C ASP A 652 3.41 -9.92 -1.33
N ASP A 653 4.25 -10.69 -2.02
CA ASP A 653 4.96 -11.86 -1.47
C ASP A 653 6.49 -11.67 -1.35
N CYS A 654 6.99 -10.47 -1.61
CA CYS A 654 8.42 -10.16 -1.62
C CYS A 654 8.73 -8.74 -1.11
N LEU A 655 9.23 -8.69 0.12
CA LEU A 655 9.89 -7.53 0.71
C LEU A 655 11.38 -7.85 0.88
N LEU A 656 12.22 -6.99 0.32
CA LEU A 656 13.68 -7.08 0.45
C LEU A 656 14.16 -6.03 1.45
N LEU A 657 15.17 -6.37 2.25
CA LEU A 657 15.97 -5.45 3.06
C LEU A 657 17.38 -5.42 2.46
N ARG A 658 17.77 -4.27 1.91
CA ARG A 658 19.17 -3.99 1.55
C ARG A 658 19.82 -3.21 2.68
N LEU A 659 20.95 -3.70 3.18
CA LEU A 659 21.82 -2.97 4.09
C LEU A 659 23.04 -2.51 3.29
N GLU A 660 23.23 -1.19 3.18
CA GLU A 660 24.39 -0.52 2.58
C GLU A 660 25.23 0.09 3.71
N TRP A 661 26.54 -0.13 3.72
CA TRP A 661 27.40 0.30 4.83
C TRP A 661 28.80 0.73 4.39
N ALA A 662 29.41 1.64 5.17
CA ALA A 662 30.79 2.05 4.94
C ALA A 662 31.76 0.98 5.47
N ASN A 663 32.73 0.57 4.65
CA ASN A 663 33.66 -0.53 4.98
C ASN A 663 34.62 -0.17 6.13
N GLU A 664 34.84 1.11 6.39
CA GLU A 664 35.60 1.60 7.55
C GLU A 664 34.77 1.61 8.86
N CYS A 665 33.47 1.36 8.77
CA CYS A 665 32.53 1.35 9.89
C CYS A 665 32.07 -0.08 10.25
N PHE A 666 31.68 -0.91 9.28
CA PHE A 666 31.14 -2.24 9.56
C PHE A 666 31.79 -3.33 8.71
N ASP A 667 31.91 -4.52 9.29
CA ASP A 667 32.19 -5.75 8.57
C ASP A 667 30.91 -6.52 8.21
N GLU A 668 31.04 -7.49 7.30
CA GLU A 668 29.92 -8.28 6.79
C GLU A 668 29.24 -9.12 7.89
N GLN A 669 29.99 -9.57 8.89
CA GLN A 669 29.45 -10.35 10.02
C GLN A 669 28.54 -9.49 10.90
N SER A 670 28.98 -8.27 11.24
CA SER A 670 28.22 -7.29 12.01
C SER A 670 26.91 -6.92 11.31
N ILE A 671 26.93 -6.81 9.98
CA ILE A 671 25.75 -6.50 9.16
C ILE A 671 24.80 -7.70 9.06
N GLY A 672 25.33 -8.93 8.99
CA GLY A 672 24.52 -10.16 9.09
C GLY A 672 23.72 -10.22 10.39
N VAL A 673 24.39 -9.99 11.53
CA VAL A 673 23.73 -9.90 12.84
C VAL A 673 22.66 -8.80 12.84
N LEU A 674 22.98 -7.60 12.33
CA LEU A 674 22.03 -6.50 12.27
C LEU A 674 20.79 -6.82 11.41
N ALA A 675 20.93 -7.54 10.30
CA ALA A 675 19.81 -7.98 9.47
C ALA A 675 18.85 -8.90 10.24
N ASP A 676 19.38 -9.85 11.02
CA ASP A 676 18.58 -10.72 11.88
C ASP A 676 17.93 -9.95 13.04
N LEU A 677 18.63 -9.00 13.67
CA LEU A 677 18.06 -8.11 14.69
C LEU A 677 16.89 -7.28 14.13
N ILE A 678 17.02 -6.74 12.92
CA ILE A 678 15.94 -5.99 12.23
C ILE A 678 14.75 -6.91 11.94
N LYS A 679 15.00 -8.14 11.46
CA LYS A 679 13.94 -9.12 11.20
C LYS A 679 13.17 -9.47 12.48
N ILE A 680 13.87 -9.82 13.57
CA ILE A 680 13.22 -10.17 14.85
C ILE A 680 12.46 -8.96 15.40
N SER A 681 13.04 -7.75 15.30
CA SER A 681 12.35 -6.51 15.69
C SER A 681 11.05 -6.29 14.91
N LEU A 682 11.02 -6.60 13.60
CA LEU A 682 9.81 -6.55 12.79
C LEU A 682 8.78 -7.61 13.20
N GLU A 683 9.21 -8.86 13.39
CA GLU A 683 8.33 -9.97 13.80
C GLU A 683 7.66 -9.63 15.15
N THR A 684 8.43 -9.22 16.17
CA THR A 684 7.86 -8.81 17.47
C THR A 684 6.94 -7.59 17.37
N ILE A 685 7.29 -6.55 16.59
CA ILE A 685 6.41 -5.38 16.43
C ILE A 685 5.06 -5.78 15.83
N LEU A 686 5.05 -6.68 14.83
CA LEU A 686 3.83 -7.15 14.17
C LEU A 686 3.01 -8.14 15.03
N GLU A 687 3.68 -8.98 15.83
CA GLU A 687 3.04 -9.87 16.82
C GLU A 687 2.50 -9.08 18.04
N GLY A 688 2.98 -7.85 18.26
CA GLY A 688 2.50 -6.94 19.29
C GLY A 688 3.06 -7.22 20.69
N GLU A 689 4.21 -7.90 20.79
CA GLU A 689 4.81 -8.25 22.08
C GLU A 689 5.42 -7.02 22.80
N SER A 690 5.70 -7.18 24.09
CA SER A 690 6.37 -6.16 24.89
C SER A 690 7.87 -6.09 24.61
N TYR A 691 8.51 -4.95 24.93
CA TYR A 691 9.96 -4.78 24.77
C TYR A 691 10.77 -5.82 25.55
N GLN A 692 10.25 -6.31 26.67
CA GLN A 692 10.90 -7.34 27.48
C GLN A 692 10.94 -8.70 26.75
N GLN A 693 9.88 -9.03 26.01
CA GLN A 693 9.84 -10.22 25.14
C GLN A 693 10.74 -10.08 23.90
N VAL A 694 10.89 -8.86 23.34
CA VAL A 694 11.93 -8.57 22.33
C VAL A 694 13.30 -8.94 22.90
N ALA A 695 13.65 -8.39 24.05
CA ALA A 695 14.97 -8.57 24.66
C ALA A 695 15.24 -10.05 25.02
N GLU A 696 14.23 -10.77 25.52
CA GLU A 696 14.31 -12.21 25.79
C GLU A 696 14.53 -13.02 24.50
N ARG A 697 13.76 -12.80 23.43
CA ARG A 697 13.96 -13.46 22.12
C ARG A 697 15.32 -13.16 21.51
N LEU A 698 15.77 -11.90 21.57
CA LEU A 698 17.10 -11.49 21.10
C LEU A 698 18.25 -12.05 21.95
N SER A 699 17.99 -12.36 23.23
CA SER A 699 18.96 -13.05 24.09
C SER A 699 18.99 -14.57 23.83
N TRP A 700 17.88 -15.17 23.40
CA TRP A 700 17.76 -16.62 23.20
C TRP A 700 18.55 -17.12 21.99
N THR A 701 18.66 -16.31 20.92
CA THR A 701 19.51 -16.61 19.75
C THR A 701 21.01 -16.68 20.06
N ARG A 702 21.43 -16.30 21.28
CA ARG A 702 22.81 -16.42 21.77
C ARG A 702 23.23 -17.87 22.02
N ASP A 703 22.32 -18.72 22.47
CA ASP A 703 22.62 -20.09 22.94
C ASP A 703 22.80 -21.12 21.81
N GLU A 704 22.16 -20.95 20.65
CA GLU A 704 22.27 -21.90 19.52
C GLU A 704 23.46 -21.61 18.59
N GLY A 705 24.07 -20.42 18.66
CA GLY A 705 25.11 -19.97 17.72
C GLY A 705 26.53 -19.77 18.27
N ALA A 706 26.71 -19.54 19.57
CA ALA A 706 27.98 -19.05 20.12
C ALA A 706 28.48 -19.84 21.34
N ARG A 707 28.98 -21.06 21.11
CA ARG A 707 29.79 -21.76 22.12
C ARG A 707 31.26 -21.35 22.07
N GLU A 708 31.69 -20.81 23.21
CA GLU A 708 33.05 -20.69 23.79
C GLU A 708 33.53 -19.24 23.99
N GLY A 709 33.43 -18.72 25.22
CA GLY A 709 33.89 -17.34 25.49
C GLY A 709 33.60 -16.65 26.85
N LEU A 710 33.65 -17.37 27.99
CA LEU A 710 33.85 -16.80 29.35
C LEU A 710 32.70 -15.95 30.01
N PRO A 711 32.76 -15.67 31.34
CA PRO A 711 31.56 -15.38 32.16
C PRO A 711 31.55 -14.02 32.91
N GLY A 712 30.36 -13.62 33.38
CA GLY A 712 30.12 -12.61 34.43
C GLY A 712 30.27 -11.16 33.94
N ASP A 713 29.30 -10.26 34.12
CA ASP A 713 28.61 -10.00 35.39
C ASP A 713 27.14 -9.54 35.18
N GLN A 714 26.36 -9.43 36.26
CA GLN A 714 25.05 -8.76 36.24
C GLN A 714 25.21 -7.25 36.51
N ASP A 715 24.14 -6.48 36.26
CA ASP A 715 24.04 -5.01 36.42
C ASP A 715 24.84 -4.12 35.45
N ALA A 716 24.20 -3.71 34.34
CA ALA A 716 24.54 -2.47 33.63
C ALA A 716 23.28 -1.77 33.06
N LEU A 717 22.95 -0.60 33.60
CA LEU A 717 21.81 0.22 33.15
C LEU A 717 22.11 1.03 31.87
N PHE A 718 21.04 1.30 31.13
CA PHE A 718 20.86 2.16 29.95
C PHE A 718 21.90 3.24 29.60
N GLY A 719 22.18 3.32 28.29
CA GLY A 719 22.59 4.56 27.60
C GLY A 719 23.08 4.33 26.16
N ALA A 720 22.29 4.72 25.15
CA ALA A 720 22.75 4.88 23.75
C ALA A 720 21.84 5.78 22.88
N ASN A 721 22.39 6.50 21.89
CA ASN A 721 21.61 7.35 20.96
C ASN A 721 22.20 7.49 19.54
N LEU A 722 21.62 6.78 18.58
CA LEU A 722 21.89 7.02 17.16
C LEU A 722 20.95 8.09 16.58
N ARG A 723 21.44 8.84 15.60
CA ARG A 723 20.64 9.78 14.81
C ARG A 723 20.18 9.07 13.54
N CYS A 724 18.95 8.57 13.60
CA CYS A 724 18.25 7.91 12.51
C CYS A 724 17.15 8.85 11.97
N ILE A 725 17.00 8.92 10.65
CA ILE A 725 15.88 9.54 9.92
C ILE A 725 15.29 8.50 8.98
#